data_AF-A0A3P2A9C2-F1
#
_entry.id   AF-A0A3P2A9C2-F1
#
_cell.length_a   1.000
_cell.length_b   1.000
_cell.length_c   1.000
_cell.angle_alpha   90.00
_cell.angle_beta   90.00
_cell.angle_gamma   90.00
#
_symmetry.space_group_name_H-M   'P 1'
#
loop_
_entity.id
_entity.type
_entity.pdbx_description
1 polymer ?
#
loop_
_entity_poly.entity_id
_entity_poly.type
_entity_poly.pdbx_seq_one_letter_code
_entity_poly.pdbx_strand_id
1 'polypeptide(L)'
;MRSADSIMSKVIFFAPLYERIVESYRAELYIKGWVNICKKNHFLRYIPSMFRPKRGVREYMMETYNDLHFTAPNIYDQKVKAGMGTASEFWELDGRLPEYFHINVYASTLLHDKLLSPLASNAKKYYTYRLDTVMGERHNLQYKIRFIPKYKSFQLVGGYLIVSDNVWSVREMRFSGRNEMVKFNNLVKMGSVGASDEFLPLQYGIDVSFRLLGNVIEGTYEAVLDYKNIIQKIPGDVRKPSRKSRYDLSDCYTLSTDTNAYQCDTAYFNALRPIPLTSHERTLYENFFLHRDTIVGKKQPKNKALVFWGQIGDALISRYTVKLDKLGSIRCSPLINPFLMSYNGKNGFSYRQEFKYNRLFKGDRLLRIVPRIGYNFKEKIFYWRIRSDFDYWPCKRAAFHLEAGNGNRIYSSDVLDELKAIPDSLFDFRHIHLDYFNDLYLNFRHSWEIVNGLSLEVGVSMHRRTEVNRSRFVLNEKMLSQAQTGAGGLPSLPGVDPEILTKFRHTYNSFAPRVRVSWTPGQYYYMNGNRKINLHSKYPTLSVDWERGLKSVLRGSSSYERVEVDLQHQISLGLMRGIYWRLGWGEFTNQEELFFVDFANLRRSNLPMGWSDDIGGVFQLLDGRWYNSSRKYLRGHFVYEAPFLLLRHLKKCTQYVLNERLYLNSLVVPHLKPYVEAGYGIGTHIFDFGVFASFANWKYQEIGCKFTFELFNR
;
A
#
# COMPACT_ATOMS: atom_id res chain seq x y z
N MET A 1 -34.48 -18.79 33.63
CA MET A 1 -33.12 -18.32 33.27
C MET A 1 -33.16 -17.76 31.85
N ARG A 2 -32.61 -16.55 31.62
CA ARG A 2 -32.52 -15.99 30.26
C ARG A 2 -31.51 -16.81 29.46
N SER A 3 -31.84 -17.19 28.23
CA SER A 3 -30.87 -17.86 27.34
C SER A 3 -29.77 -16.88 26.92
N ALA A 4 -28.56 -17.39 26.65
CA ALA A 4 -27.45 -16.57 26.17
C ALA A 4 -27.84 -15.75 24.92
N ASP A 5 -28.62 -16.33 24.02
CA ASP A 5 -29.10 -15.67 22.80
C ASP A 5 -30.06 -14.52 23.07
N SER A 6 -30.87 -14.60 24.14
CA SER A 6 -31.77 -13.52 24.57
C SER A 6 -30.96 -12.33 25.11
N ILE A 7 -29.97 -12.59 25.96
CA ILE A 7 -29.08 -11.54 26.47
C ILE A 7 -28.32 -10.89 25.30
N MET A 8 -27.68 -11.69 24.46
CA MET A 8 -26.91 -11.18 23.32
C MET A 8 -27.77 -10.42 22.31
N SER A 9 -29.06 -10.77 22.15
CA SER A 9 -29.94 -9.98 21.29
C SER A 9 -30.10 -8.54 21.76
N LYS A 10 -30.16 -8.32 23.09
CA LYS A 10 -30.24 -6.99 23.69
C LYS A 10 -28.91 -6.24 23.57
N VAL A 11 -27.80 -6.91 23.87
CA VAL A 11 -26.45 -6.31 23.75
C VAL A 11 -26.19 -5.86 22.31
N ILE A 12 -26.46 -6.73 21.32
CA ILE A 12 -26.28 -6.39 19.89
C ILE A 12 -27.23 -5.28 19.45
N PHE A 13 -28.43 -5.19 20.03
CA PHE A 13 -29.38 -4.12 19.75
C PHE A 13 -28.88 -2.75 20.26
N PHE A 14 -28.28 -2.70 21.45
CA PHE A 14 -27.76 -1.46 22.04
C PHE A 14 -26.34 -1.08 21.57
N ALA A 15 -25.55 -2.02 21.02
CA ALA A 15 -24.17 -1.76 20.60
C ALA A 15 -24.04 -0.56 19.62
N PRO A 16 -24.87 -0.40 18.57
CA PRO A 16 -24.78 0.76 17.67
C PRO A 16 -25.11 2.11 18.34
N LEU A 17 -25.89 2.09 19.42
CA LEU A 17 -26.13 3.28 20.24
C LEU A 17 -24.84 3.65 20.96
N TYR A 18 -24.26 2.71 21.71
CA TYR A 18 -23.05 2.90 22.51
C TYR A 18 -21.81 3.24 21.66
N GLU A 19 -21.73 2.72 20.44
CA GLU A 19 -20.71 3.10 19.46
C GLU A 19 -20.72 4.62 19.16
N ARG A 20 -21.88 5.27 19.24
CA ARG A 20 -22.10 6.67 18.81
C ARG A 20 -22.41 7.65 19.94
N ILE A 21 -22.43 7.19 21.20
CA ILE A 21 -22.71 8.06 22.35
C ILE A 21 -21.63 9.12 22.51
N VAL A 22 -20.37 8.75 22.33
CA VAL A 22 -19.24 9.67 22.55
C VAL A 22 -18.97 10.45 21.27
N GLU A 23 -19.13 11.77 21.33
CA GLU A 23 -18.89 12.67 20.20
C GLU A 23 -17.40 12.99 20.06
N SER A 24 -16.74 13.32 21.16
CA SER A 24 -15.30 13.58 21.16
C SER A 24 -14.72 13.42 22.56
N TYR A 25 -13.45 13.05 22.64
CA TYR A 25 -12.73 13.10 23.90
C TYR A 25 -11.25 13.46 23.75
N ARG A 26 -10.65 13.89 24.85
CA ARG A 26 -9.19 13.96 25.02
C ARG A 26 -8.76 12.99 26.11
N ALA A 27 -7.76 12.18 25.81
CA ALA A 27 -7.21 11.20 26.71
C ALA A 27 -5.68 11.17 26.64
N GLU A 28 -5.06 10.74 27.73
CA GLU A 28 -3.64 10.44 27.80
C GLU A 28 -3.48 8.91 27.77
N LEU A 29 -2.68 8.42 26.84
CA LEU A 29 -2.47 7.01 26.55
C LEU A 29 -1.03 6.63 26.89
N TYR A 30 -0.88 5.89 27.99
CA TYR A 30 0.37 5.26 28.38
C TYR A 30 0.40 3.83 27.84
N ILE A 31 1.48 3.44 27.16
CA ILE A 31 1.69 2.08 26.64
C ILE A 31 3.03 1.56 27.16
N LYS A 32 3.01 0.40 27.82
CA LYS A 32 4.18 -0.38 28.23
C LYS A 32 4.25 -1.65 27.42
N GLY A 33 5.39 -1.94 26.80
CA GLY A 33 5.63 -3.13 26.01
C GLY A 33 6.87 -3.88 26.48
N TRP A 34 6.72 -5.17 26.72
CA TRP A 34 7.82 -6.09 27.01
C TRP A 34 7.91 -7.12 25.88
N VAL A 35 9.13 -7.43 25.43
CA VAL A 35 9.36 -8.38 24.33
C VAL A 35 10.51 -9.31 24.69
N ASN A 36 10.29 -10.61 24.55
CA ASN A 36 11.26 -11.65 24.76
C ASN A 36 11.51 -12.48 23.50
N ILE A 37 12.78 -12.61 23.12
CA ILE A 37 13.22 -13.43 22.01
C ILE A 37 13.61 -14.82 22.52
N CYS A 38 12.62 -15.72 22.53
CA CYS A 38 12.80 -17.10 22.99
C CYS A 38 13.72 -17.90 22.05
N LYS A 39 13.55 -17.74 20.72
CA LYS A 39 14.37 -18.43 19.71
C LYS A 39 14.63 -17.52 18.50
N LYS A 40 15.89 -17.41 18.07
CA LYS A 40 16.28 -16.66 16.87
C LYS A 40 17.24 -17.43 15.97
N ASN A 41 17.01 -17.31 14.67
CA ASN A 41 17.87 -17.79 13.59
C ASN A 41 18.51 -16.59 12.86
N HIS A 42 19.44 -16.87 11.94
CA HIS A 42 20.12 -15.82 11.16
C HIS A 42 19.13 -14.95 10.35
N PHE A 43 18.03 -15.54 9.88
CA PHE A 43 17.01 -14.88 9.07
C PHE A 43 16.21 -13.78 9.80
N LEU A 44 16.15 -13.80 11.14
CA LEU A 44 15.34 -12.83 11.91
C LEU A 44 15.72 -11.38 11.60
N ARG A 45 16.99 -11.14 11.28
CA ARG A 45 17.58 -9.82 10.99
C ARG A 45 17.11 -9.21 9.67
N TYR A 46 16.60 -10.03 8.76
CA TYR A 46 16.20 -9.63 7.42
C TYR A 46 14.68 -9.39 7.29
N ILE A 47 13.91 -9.63 8.36
CA ILE A 47 12.47 -9.37 8.36
C ILE A 47 12.27 -7.84 8.37
N PRO A 48 11.67 -7.23 7.33
CA PRO A 48 11.62 -5.78 7.16
C PRO A 48 10.85 -5.02 8.25
N SER A 49 9.88 -5.67 8.89
CA SER A 49 8.97 -5.11 9.91
C SER A 49 9.41 -5.40 11.35
N MET A 50 10.59 -6.00 11.57
CA MET A 50 11.08 -6.36 12.89
C MET A 50 12.25 -5.46 13.33
N PHE A 51 12.29 -5.12 14.61
CA PHE A 51 13.43 -4.45 15.22
C PHE A 51 14.66 -5.38 15.23
N ARG A 52 15.87 -4.80 15.20
CA ARG A 52 17.09 -5.62 15.16
C ARG A 52 17.52 -5.97 16.57
N PRO A 53 17.60 -7.27 16.92
CA PRO A 53 18.04 -7.65 18.24
C PRO A 53 19.54 -7.45 18.39
N LYS A 54 19.96 -6.78 19.46
CA LYS A 54 21.36 -6.67 19.87
C LYS A 54 21.95 -8.06 20.16
N ARG A 55 23.26 -8.19 19.95
CA ARG A 55 23.98 -9.45 20.24
C ARG A 55 23.94 -9.71 21.76
N GLY A 56 23.60 -10.92 22.17
CA GLY A 56 23.50 -11.30 23.58
C GLY A 56 22.22 -10.87 24.31
N VAL A 57 21.46 -9.90 23.80
CA VAL A 57 20.22 -9.42 24.44
C VAL A 57 19.01 -10.16 23.89
N ARG A 58 18.18 -10.69 24.80
CA ARG A 58 16.93 -11.42 24.49
C ARG A 58 15.68 -10.65 24.86
N GLU A 59 15.74 -9.85 25.92
CA GLU A 59 14.61 -9.11 26.44
C GLU A 59 14.74 -7.62 26.14
N TYR A 60 13.61 -7.03 25.79
CA TYR A 60 13.48 -5.62 25.44
C TYR A 60 12.25 -5.05 26.12
N MET A 61 12.34 -3.77 26.45
CA MET A 61 11.26 -3.05 27.10
C MET A 61 11.09 -1.69 26.45
N MET A 62 9.86 -1.24 26.36
CA MET A 62 9.50 0.08 25.88
C MET A 62 8.33 0.64 26.67
N GLU A 63 8.29 1.96 26.77
CA GLU A 63 7.20 2.72 27.35
C GLU A 63 6.98 3.97 26.52
N THR A 64 5.73 4.34 26.26
CA THR A 64 5.37 5.57 25.52
C THR A 64 4.24 6.29 26.21
N TYR A 65 4.31 7.61 26.19
CA TYR A 65 3.26 8.49 26.69
C TYR A 65 2.72 9.33 25.54
N ASN A 66 1.42 9.23 25.29
CA ASN A 66 0.79 9.81 24.11
C ASN A 66 -0.42 10.66 24.49
N ASP A 67 -0.60 11.76 23.78
CA ASP A 67 -1.89 12.47 23.77
C ASP A 67 -2.76 11.88 22.67
N LEU A 68 -4.00 11.58 23.02
CA LEU A 68 -5.02 11.03 22.13
C LEU A 68 -6.22 11.98 22.10
N HIS A 69 -6.63 12.36 20.90
CA HIS A 69 -7.86 13.07 20.65
C HIS A 69 -8.74 12.25 19.71
N PHE A 70 -9.96 11.95 20.17
CA PHE A 70 -10.95 11.25 19.37
C PHE A 70 -12.06 12.21 18.97
N THR A 71 -12.49 12.12 17.71
CA THR A 71 -13.71 12.74 17.19
C THR A 71 -14.53 11.70 16.43
N ALA A 72 -15.82 11.62 16.75
CA ALA A 72 -16.75 10.73 16.08
C ALA A 72 -16.83 11.03 14.57
N PRO A 73 -17.02 10.01 13.70
CA PRO A 73 -17.35 8.62 14.04
C PRO A 73 -16.16 7.70 14.31
N ASN A 74 -14.96 7.99 13.80
CA ASN A 74 -13.78 7.13 13.98
C ASN A 74 -12.46 7.87 13.66
N ILE A 75 -12.33 9.13 14.10
CA ILE A 75 -11.14 9.94 13.83
C ILE A 75 -10.30 9.99 15.10
N TYR A 76 -9.12 9.37 15.04
CA TYR A 76 -8.11 9.43 16.10
C TYR A 76 -6.95 10.31 15.65
N ASP A 77 -6.64 11.34 16.42
CA ASP A 77 -5.43 12.15 16.33
C ASP A 77 -4.56 11.79 17.53
N GLN A 78 -3.36 11.28 17.28
CA GLN A 78 -2.47 10.80 18.33
C GLN A 78 -1.05 11.33 18.16
N LYS A 79 -0.46 11.82 19.25
CA LYS A 79 0.93 12.28 19.28
C LYS A 79 1.70 11.77 20.46
N VAL A 80 2.93 11.32 20.19
CA VAL A 80 3.88 10.85 21.20
C VAL A 80 4.52 12.06 21.89
N LYS A 81 4.36 12.18 23.21
CA LYS A 81 5.02 13.20 24.04
C LYS A 81 6.39 12.71 24.53
N ALA A 82 6.45 11.49 25.02
CA ALA A 82 7.68 10.91 25.55
C ALA A 82 7.75 9.42 25.23
N GLY A 83 8.97 8.92 25.09
CA GLY A 83 9.24 7.51 24.85
C GLY A 83 10.53 7.08 25.50
N MET A 84 10.49 5.92 26.16
CA MET A 84 11.63 5.33 26.87
C MET A 84 11.73 3.85 26.48
N GLY A 85 12.94 3.32 26.29
CA GLY A 85 13.08 1.91 25.96
C GLY A 85 14.51 1.47 25.73
N THR A 86 14.71 0.16 25.75
CA THR A 86 16.05 -0.46 25.60
C THR A 86 16.45 -0.71 24.15
N ALA A 87 15.54 -0.45 23.21
CA ALA A 87 15.79 -0.47 21.76
C ALA A 87 15.20 0.78 21.08
N SER A 88 16.08 1.64 20.58
CA SER A 88 15.72 2.84 19.80
C SER A 88 15.25 2.52 18.38
N GLU A 89 15.23 1.28 17.93
CA GLU A 89 14.73 0.91 16.59
C GLU A 89 13.28 0.41 16.64
N PHE A 90 12.77 0.15 17.85
CA PHE A 90 11.42 -0.40 18.04
C PHE A 90 10.33 0.61 17.65
N TRP A 91 10.63 1.92 17.73
CA TRP A 91 9.70 3.02 17.46
C TRP A 91 9.70 3.52 16.01
N GLU A 92 10.83 3.42 15.30
CA GLU A 92 10.97 3.98 13.94
C GLU A 92 10.23 3.17 12.86
N LEU A 93 9.87 1.93 13.17
CA LEU A 93 9.57 0.94 12.13
C LEU A 93 8.12 0.90 11.65
N ASP A 94 7.14 1.57 12.29
CA ASP A 94 5.83 1.71 11.60
C ASP A 94 4.82 2.71 12.17
N GLY A 95 4.97 3.30 13.37
CA GLY A 95 3.94 4.22 13.93
C GLY A 95 2.54 3.62 14.14
N ARG A 96 2.33 2.35 13.77
CA ARG A 96 1.06 1.60 13.81
C ARG A 96 0.80 0.90 15.15
N LEU A 97 1.80 0.78 16.01
CA LEU A 97 1.63 0.13 17.33
C LEU A 97 0.50 0.78 18.14
N PRO A 98 0.44 2.11 18.23
CA PRO A 98 -0.67 2.76 18.92
C PRO A 98 -2.04 2.56 18.28
N GLU A 99 -2.10 2.39 16.94
CA GLU A 99 -3.37 2.14 16.23
C GLU A 99 -4.04 0.83 16.66
N TYR A 100 -3.30 -0.13 17.23
CA TYR A 100 -3.88 -1.36 17.79
C TYR A 100 -4.64 -1.13 19.11
N PHE A 101 -4.49 0.03 19.74
CA PHE A 101 -5.21 0.39 20.98
C PHE A 101 -6.45 1.27 20.72
N HIS A 102 -6.73 1.61 19.46
CA HIS A 102 -7.94 2.30 19.04
C HIS A 102 -9.10 1.29 18.87
N ILE A 103 -9.46 0.60 19.95
CA ILE A 103 -10.53 -0.42 19.92
C ILE A 103 -11.82 0.19 20.46
N ASN A 104 -12.85 0.26 19.61
CA ASN A 104 -14.22 0.42 20.06
C ASN A 104 -14.89 -0.96 20.12
N VAL A 105 -15.16 -1.45 21.33
CA VAL A 105 -15.74 -2.79 21.55
C VAL A 105 -17.15 -2.92 20.96
N TYR A 106 -17.90 -1.81 20.89
CA TYR A 106 -19.27 -1.78 20.38
C TYR A 106 -19.36 -1.64 18.86
N ALA A 107 -18.24 -1.31 18.19
CA ALA A 107 -18.21 -1.20 16.74
C ALA A 107 -18.45 -2.56 16.06
N SER A 108 -18.89 -2.50 14.80
CA SER A 108 -19.12 -3.70 13.99
C SER A 108 -17.83 -4.47 13.66
N THR A 109 -16.67 -3.84 13.78
CA THR A 109 -15.34 -4.43 13.57
C THR A 109 -14.41 -4.04 14.70
N LEU A 110 -13.55 -4.97 15.12
CA LEU A 110 -12.45 -4.72 16.05
C LEU A 110 -11.17 -4.43 15.23
N LEU A 111 -10.29 -3.57 15.75
CA LEU A 111 -9.00 -3.20 15.12
C LEU A 111 -9.13 -2.66 13.69
N HIS A 112 -9.93 -1.60 13.47
CA HIS A 112 -10.01 -0.88 12.20
C HIS A 112 -10.22 -1.80 10.97
N ASP A 113 -11.37 -2.49 10.91
CA ASP A 113 -11.74 -3.39 9.81
C ASP A 113 -10.86 -4.66 9.63
N LYS A 114 -10.09 -5.07 10.64
CA LYS A 114 -9.31 -6.32 10.55
C LYS A 114 -10.05 -7.54 11.11
N LEU A 115 -10.90 -7.35 12.11
CA LEU A 115 -11.58 -8.43 12.82
C LEU A 115 -13.07 -8.14 12.91
N LEU A 116 -13.91 -9.16 12.68
CA LEU A 116 -15.35 -9.02 12.82
C LEU A 116 -15.75 -9.03 14.30
N SER A 117 -16.44 -7.99 14.77
CA SER A 117 -16.89 -7.92 16.16
C SER A 117 -17.96 -8.97 16.47
N PRO A 118 -17.90 -9.63 17.65
CA PRO A 118 -19.00 -10.46 18.13
C PRO A 118 -20.25 -9.65 18.54
N LEU A 119 -20.18 -8.32 18.51
CA LEU A 119 -21.31 -7.41 18.77
C LEU A 119 -21.91 -6.80 17.50
N ALA A 120 -21.39 -7.14 16.32
CA ALA A 120 -21.95 -6.68 15.05
C ALA A 120 -23.42 -7.12 14.87
N SER A 121 -24.21 -6.35 14.14
CA SER A 121 -25.63 -6.66 13.87
C SER A 121 -25.86 -8.04 13.26
N ASN A 122 -24.93 -8.52 12.45
CA ASN A 122 -24.95 -9.84 11.82
C ASN A 122 -24.07 -10.88 12.53
N ALA A 123 -23.57 -10.60 13.74
CA ALA A 123 -22.61 -11.44 14.45
C ALA A 123 -23.14 -12.87 14.71
N LYS A 124 -24.46 -13.03 14.92
CA LYS A 124 -25.12 -14.35 15.09
C LYS A 124 -24.92 -15.30 13.91
N LYS A 125 -24.61 -14.79 12.70
CA LYS A 125 -24.27 -15.62 11.55
C LYS A 125 -22.91 -16.31 11.73
N TYR A 126 -21.97 -15.64 12.40
CA TYR A 126 -20.56 -16.06 12.49
C TYR A 126 -20.18 -16.62 13.86
N TYR A 127 -20.90 -16.26 14.92
CA TYR A 127 -20.61 -16.64 16.30
C TYR A 127 -21.75 -17.44 16.94
N THR A 128 -21.38 -18.34 17.84
CA THR A 128 -22.28 -19.04 18.76
C THR A 128 -21.99 -18.56 20.17
N TYR A 129 -23.02 -18.24 20.95
CA TYR A 129 -22.90 -17.71 22.30
C TYR A 129 -23.31 -18.77 23.33
N ARG A 130 -22.59 -18.82 24.45
CA ARG A 130 -22.90 -19.68 25.60
C ARG A 130 -22.78 -18.86 26.88
N LEU A 131 -23.76 -18.98 27.76
CA LEU A 131 -23.68 -18.39 29.10
C LEU A 131 -22.74 -19.28 29.94
N ASP A 132 -21.69 -18.68 30.49
CA ASP A 132 -20.68 -19.37 31.29
C ASP A 132 -21.05 -19.25 32.78
N THR A 133 -21.14 -18.02 33.28
CA THR A 133 -21.48 -17.73 34.67
C THR A 133 -22.35 -16.48 34.81
N VAL A 134 -23.12 -16.43 35.89
CA VAL A 134 -23.86 -15.24 36.35
C VAL A 134 -23.21 -14.79 37.66
N MET A 135 -22.83 -13.53 37.74
CA MET A 135 -22.10 -12.93 38.85
C MET A 135 -22.88 -11.72 39.39
N GLY A 136 -22.54 -11.24 40.59
CA GLY A 136 -23.12 -10.02 41.17
C GLY A 136 -24.36 -10.24 42.02
N GLU A 137 -24.85 -9.15 42.61
CA GLU A 137 -26.02 -9.12 43.49
C GLU A 137 -27.33 -9.09 42.68
N ARG A 138 -28.47 -9.38 43.33
CA ARG A 138 -29.79 -9.45 42.66
C ARG A 138 -30.15 -8.23 41.81
N HIS A 139 -29.63 -7.04 42.16
CA HIS A 139 -29.92 -5.77 41.48
C HIS A 139 -28.78 -5.29 40.55
N ASN A 140 -27.64 -5.98 40.51
CA ASN A 140 -26.50 -5.66 39.65
C ASN A 140 -25.84 -6.95 39.15
N LEU A 141 -26.64 -7.75 38.44
CA LEU A 141 -26.16 -9.00 37.86
C LEU A 141 -25.21 -8.71 36.69
N GLN A 142 -24.18 -9.55 36.56
CA GLN A 142 -23.25 -9.55 35.44
C GLN A 142 -23.25 -10.92 34.78
N TYR A 143 -23.35 -10.94 33.46
CA TYR A 143 -23.39 -12.16 32.67
C TYR A 143 -22.05 -12.35 31.97
N LYS A 144 -21.37 -13.46 32.26
CA LYS A 144 -20.18 -13.89 31.52
C LYS A 144 -20.62 -14.77 30.35
N ILE A 145 -20.44 -14.27 29.14
CA ILE A 145 -20.88 -14.92 27.91
C ILE A 145 -19.67 -15.27 27.07
N ARG A 146 -19.53 -16.55 26.74
CA ARG A 146 -18.50 -17.05 25.84
C ARG A 146 -18.99 -16.96 24.40
N PHE A 147 -18.22 -16.33 23.52
CA PHE A 147 -18.46 -16.31 22.08
C PHE A 147 -17.45 -17.19 21.36
N ILE A 148 -17.97 -18.08 20.52
CA ILE A 148 -17.19 -19.10 19.81
C ILE A 148 -17.43 -18.92 18.31
N PRO A 149 -16.39 -18.75 17.49
CA PRO A 149 -16.57 -18.63 16.05
C PRO A 149 -17.06 -19.96 15.47
N LYS A 150 -18.07 -19.91 14.59
CA LYS A 150 -18.63 -21.10 13.92
C LYS A 150 -17.66 -21.71 12.91
N TYR A 151 -16.74 -20.90 12.40
CA TYR A 151 -15.72 -21.27 11.41
C TYR A 151 -14.34 -20.83 11.90
N LYS A 152 -13.30 -21.58 11.56
CA LYS A 152 -11.92 -21.13 11.79
C LYS A 152 -11.54 -20.16 10.68
N SER A 153 -11.19 -18.93 11.05
CA SER A 153 -10.73 -17.86 10.16
C SER A 153 -9.86 -16.88 10.95
N PHE A 154 -8.94 -16.21 10.27
CA PHE A 154 -8.11 -15.16 10.87
C PHE A 154 -8.86 -13.89 11.24
N GLN A 155 -10.06 -13.70 10.69
CA GLN A 155 -10.87 -12.51 10.94
C GLN A 155 -11.92 -12.69 12.05
N LEU A 156 -12.12 -13.93 12.52
CA LEU A 156 -13.03 -14.22 13.62
C LEU A 156 -12.23 -14.46 14.90
N VAL A 157 -12.79 -14.04 16.03
CA VAL A 157 -12.13 -14.13 17.34
C VAL A 157 -12.92 -14.99 18.31
N GLY A 158 -12.22 -15.72 19.18
CA GLY A 158 -12.84 -16.52 20.23
C GLY A 158 -12.53 -15.95 21.61
N GLY A 159 -13.49 -15.96 22.52
CA GLY A 159 -13.30 -15.36 23.83
C GLY A 159 -14.55 -15.30 24.70
N TYR A 160 -14.55 -14.36 25.64
CA TYR A 160 -15.73 -14.07 26.47
C TYR A 160 -15.90 -12.57 26.66
N LEU A 161 -17.13 -12.19 26.99
CA LEU A 161 -17.51 -10.84 27.37
C LEU A 161 -18.29 -10.89 28.68
N ILE A 162 -18.09 -9.90 29.54
CA ILE A 162 -18.83 -9.69 30.78
C ILE A 162 -19.73 -8.48 30.55
N VAL A 163 -21.03 -8.66 30.76
CA VAL A 163 -22.06 -7.63 30.48
C VAL A 163 -22.86 -7.35 31.73
N SER A 164 -23.18 -6.08 31.99
CA SER A 164 -24.07 -5.68 33.08
C SER A 164 -25.55 -5.89 32.74
N ASP A 165 -26.33 -6.34 33.71
CA ASP A 165 -27.80 -6.36 33.64
C ASP A 165 -28.34 -4.91 33.64
N ASN A 166 -29.55 -4.74 33.12
CA ASN A 166 -30.22 -3.44 32.86
C ASN A 166 -29.63 -2.62 31.70
N VAL A 167 -28.37 -2.21 31.78
CA VAL A 167 -27.75 -1.31 30.78
C VAL A 167 -27.24 -2.09 29.55
N TRP A 168 -26.98 -3.40 29.65
CA TRP A 168 -26.45 -4.21 28.54
C TRP A 168 -25.10 -3.73 27.98
N SER A 169 -24.33 -3.08 28.84
CA SER A 169 -23.01 -2.55 28.53
C SER A 169 -21.92 -3.58 28.84
N VAL A 170 -20.84 -3.58 28.06
CA VAL A 170 -19.68 -4.46 28.25
C VAL A 170 -18.81 -3.90 29.38
N ARG A 171 -18.41 -4.75 30.33
CA ARG A 171 -17.48 -4.42 31.42
C ARG A 171 -16.07 -4.93 31.14
N GLU A 172 -15.99 -6.12 30.57
CA GLU A 172 -14.73 -6.74 30.17
C GLU A 172 -14.95 -7.52 28.89
N MET A 173 -13.99 -7.45 27.98
CA MET A 173 -13.94 -8.30 26.80
C MET A 173 -12.57 -8.92 26.68
N ARG A 174 -12.51 -10.24 26.71
CA ARG A 174 -11.30 -10.99 26.37
C ARG A 174 -11.50 -11.69 25.05
N PHE A 175 -10.64 -11.43 24.08
CA PHE A 175 -10.70 -12.07 22.79
C PHE A 175 -9.33 -12.50 22.31
N SER A 176 -9.28 -13.70 21.77
CA SER A 176 -8.08 -14.29 21.20
C SER A 176 -8.31 -14.55 19.72
N GLY A 177 -7.25 -14.35 18.96
CA GLY A 177 -7.25 -14.60 17.54
C GLY A 177 -5.90 -15.08 17.08
N ARG A 178 -5.87 -15.42 15.81
CA ARG A 178 -4.66 -15.89 15.16
C ARG A 178 -4.59 -15.23 13.79
N ASN A 179 -3.40 -14.80 13.45
CA ASN A 179 -2.89 -14.57 12.12
C ASN A 179 -1.85 -15.69 11.83
N GLU A 180 -1.48 -15.94 10.58
CA GLU A 180 -0.53 -16.97 10.17
C GLU A 180 0.73 -17.01 11.05
N MET A 181 1.34 -15.84 11.27
CA MET A 181 2.59 -15.68 12.01
C MET A 181 2.40 -15.24 13.46
N VAL A 182 1.23 -14.68 13.80
CA VAL A 182 0.99 -14.04 15.10
C VAL A 182 -0.22 -14.65 15.78
N LYS A 183 -0.07 -15.12 17.01
CA LYS A 183 -1.21 -15.37 17.91
C LYS A 183 -1.34 -14.20 18.85
N PHE A 184 -2.56 -13.74 19.08
CA PHE A 184 -2.80 -12.63 20.00
C PHE A 184 -3.92 -12.97 20.98
N ASN A 185 -3.82 -12.41 22.17
CA ASN A 185 -4.83 -12.46 23.22
C ASN A 185 -4.99 -11.05 23.76
N ASN A 186 -6.18 -10.48 23.60
CA ASN A 186 -6.49 -9.15 24.06
C ASN A 186 -7.45 -9.23 25.24
N LEU A 187 -7.20 -8.42 26.24
CA LEU A 187 -8.06 -8.13 27.36
C LEU A 187 -8.37 -6.63 27.32
N VAL A 188 -9.64 -6.29 27.26
CA VAL A 188 -10.14 -4.91 27.33
C VAL A 188 -11.00 -4.79 28.57
N LYS A 189 -10.65 -3.86 29.45
CA LYS A 189 -11.48 -3.48 30.61
C LYS A 189 -12.11 -2.12 30.36
N MET A 190 -13.41 -2.05 30.57
CA MET A 190 -14.22 -0.84 30.37
C MET A 190 -14.40 -0.08 31.68
N GLY A 191 -14.91 1.16 31.61
CA GLY A 191 -15.31 1.95 32.78
C GLY A 191 -16.34 1.25 33.67
N SER A 192 -16.66 1.84 34.82
CA SER A 192 -17.73 1.34 35.71
C SER A 192 -19.11 1.87 35.29
N VAL A 193 -20.19 1.26 35.79
CA VAL A 193 -21.57 1.67 35.42
C VAL A 193 -21.89 3.00 36.11
N GLY A 194 -22.42 3.97 35.36
CA GLY A 194 -22.76 5.30 35.87
C GLY A 194 -21.61 6.31 35.88
N ALA A 195 -20.40 5.90 35.51
CA ALA A 195 -19.27 6.82 35.33
C ALA A 195 -19.29 7.46 33.93
N SER A 196 -18.66 8.63 33.77
CA SER A 196 -18.64 9.35 32.48
C SER A 196 -17.97 8.56 31.34
N ASP A 197 -17.08 7.64 31.70
CA ASP A 197 -16.28 6.74 30.87
C ASP A 197 -16.89 5.33 30.74
N GLU A 198 -18.15 5.13 31.16
CA GLU A 198 -18.83 3.83 31.18
C GLU A 198 -18.70 3.02 29.87
N PHE A 199 -18.70 3.71 28.73
CA PHE A 199 -18.66 3.10 27.39
C PHE A 199 -17.26 3.09 26.76
N LEU A 200 -16.24 3.52 27.51
CA LEU A 200 -14.87 3.67 27.03
C LEU A 200 -13.92 2.65 27.68
N PRO A 201 -12.88 2.21 26.96
CA PRO A 201 -11.87 1.31 27.47
C PRO A 201 -10.86 2.05 28.36
N LEU A 202 -10.60 1.54 29.56
CA LEU A 202 -9.63 2.10 30.50
C LEU A 202 -8.27 1.40 30.43
N GLN A 203 -8.29 0.08 30.28
CA GLN A 203 -7.08 -0.74 30.28
C GLN A 203 -7.12 -1.77 29.15
N TYR A 204 -5.99 -1.90 28.47
CA TYR A 204 -5.72 -2.95 27.50
C TYR A 204 -4.57 -3.83 27.98
N GLY A 205 -4.73 -5.14 27.83
CA GLY A 205 -3.65 -6.12 27.95
C GLY A 205 -3.58 -6.96 26.69
N ILE A 206 -2.43 -7.00 26.03
CA ILE A 206 -2.23 -7.70 24.76
C ILE A 206 -1.04 -8.64 24.88
N ASP A 207 -1.30 -9.94 24.81
CA ASP A 207 -0.24 -10.94 24.66
C ASP A 207 -0.10 -11.32 23.19
N VAL A 208 1.12 -11.32 22.68
CA VAL A 208 1.46 -11.58 21.28
C VAL A 208 2.53 -12.66 21.21
N SER A 209 2.30 -13.70 20.42
CA SER A 209 3.31 -14.72 20.10
C SER A 209 3.53 -14.75 18.60
N PHE A 210 4.71 -14.31 18.18
CA PHE A 210 5.17 -14.36 16.80
C PHE A 210 6.00 -15.61 16.54
N ARG A 211 5.66 -16.37 15.49
CA ARG A 211 6.37 -17.57 15.08
C ARG A 211 6.54 -17.59 13.56
N LEU A 212 7.78 -17.55 13.10
CA LEU A 212 8.12 -17.61 11.68
C LEU A 212 9.49 -18.25 11.45
N LEU A 213 9.59 -19.22 10.54
CA LEU A 213 10.85 -19.85 10.11
C LEU A 213 11.75 -20.30 11.28
N GLY A 214 11.13 -20.87 12.32
CA GLY A 214 11.81 -21.33 13.53
C GLY A 214 12.18 -20.25 14.55
N ASN A 215 11.93 -18.97 14.26
CA ASN A 215 12.01 -17.88 15.24
C ASN A 215 10.75 -17.85 16.11
N VAL A 216 10.92 -17.59 17.40
CA VAL A 216 9.83 -17.46 18.37
C VAL A 216 10.08 -16.21 19.21
N ILE A 217 9.13 -15.29 19.17
CA ILE A 217 9.16 -14.02 19.91
C ILE A 217 7.83 -13.89 20.63
N GLU A 218 7.91 -13.55 21.91
CA GLU A 218 6.76 -13.30 22.75
C GLU A 218 6.80 -11.84 23.17
N GLY A 219 5.63 -11.20 23.24
CA GLY A 219 5.51 -9.83 23.67
C GLY A 219 4.23 -9.63 24.45
N THR A 220 4.30 -8.77 25.45
CA THR A 220 3.17 -8.36 26.28
C THR A 220 3.11 -6.85 26.24
N TYR A 221 1.94 -6.31 25.91
CA TYR A 221 1.68 -4.88 25.93
C TYR A 221 0.55 -4.57 26.90
N GLU A 222 0.77 -3.57 27.73
CA GLU A 222 -0.24 -3.01 28.62
C GLU A 222 -0.44 -1.56 28.23
N ALA A 223 -1.69 -1.14 28.10
CA ALA A 223 -2.00 0.27 27.90
C ALA A 223 -3.07 0.75 28.87
N VAL A 224 -2.94 1.99 29.31
CA VAL A 224 -3.86 2.66 30.23
C VAL A 224 -4.27 3.99 29.60
N LEU A 225 -5.57 4.26 29.63
CA LEU A 225 -6.15 5.52 29.16
C LEU A 225 -6.71 6.31 30.33
N ASP A 226 -6.29 7.57 30.41
CA ASP A 226 -6.85 8.56 31.33
C ASP A 226 -7.64 9.61 30.53
N TYR A 227 -8.95 9.73 30.78
CA TYR A 227 -9.86 10.59 30.01
C TYR A 227 -10.10 11.92 30.74
N LYS A 228 -9.82 13.06 30.09
CA LYS A 228 -9.96 14.40 30.71
C LYS A 228 -11.26 15.11 30.33
N ASN A 229 -11.65 15.04 29.07
CA ASN A 229 -12.81 15.79 28.53
C ASN A 229 -13.68 14.89 27.65
N ILE A 230 -14.67 14.19 28.22
CA ILE A 230 -15.60 13.35 27.45
C ILE A 230 -16.84 14.16 27.08
N ILE A 231 -17.07 14.37 25.79
CA ILE A 231 -18.27 15.02 25.27
C ILE A 231 -19.19 13.94 24.72
N GLN A 232 -20.34 13.77 25.37
CA GLN A 232 -21.38 12.85 24.92
C GLN A 232 -22.40 13.57 24.04
N LYS A 233 -22.92 12.86 23.04
CA LYS A 233 -23.90 13.38 22.11
C LYS A 233 -25.26 13.50 22.80
N ILE A 234 -25.74 14.73 22.98
CA ILE A 234 -27.07 14.99 23.51
C ILE A 234 -28.10 14.77 22.38
N PRO A 235 -29.12 13.92 22.57
CA PRO A 235 -30.20 13.76 21.59
C PRO A 235 -30.91 15.11 21.36
N GLY A 236 -30.77 15.67 20.15
CA GLY A 236 -31.40 16.95 19.76
C GLY A 236 -30.43 18.10 19.48
N ASP A 237 -29.17 18.00 19.89
CA ASP A 237 -28.18 19.04 19.62
C ASP A 237 -27.55 18.83 18.22
N VAL A 238 -28.16 19.45 17.21
CA VAL A 238 -27.56 19.55 15.88
C VAL A 238 -26.51 20.66 15.97
N ARG A 239 -25.24 20.31 16.21
CA ARG A 239 -24.13 21.27 16.07
C ARG A 239 -24.34 22.06 14.78
N LYS A 240 -24.41 23.39 14.90
CA LYS A 240 -24.39 24.28 13.74
C LYS A 240 -23.19 23.87 12.88
N PRO A 241 -23.37 23.57 11.58
CA PRO A 241 -22.25 23.21 10.74
C PRO A 241 -21.20 24.32 10.86
N SER A 242 -19.97 23.95 11.19
CA SER A 242 -18.81 24.86 11.20
C SER A 242 -18.86 25.72 9.94
N ARG A 243 -18.49 27.01 10.03
CA ARG A 243 -18.40 27.92 8.87
C ARG A 243 -17.47 27.39 7.76
N LYS A 244 -16.67 26.36 8.03
CA LYS A 244 -15.78 25.70 7.07
C LYS A 244 -16.55 24.81 6.09
N SER A 245 -15.92 24.53 4.95
CA SER A 245 -16.46 23.60 3.94
C SER A 245 -16.83 22.27 4.58
N ARG A 246 -17.98 21.69 4.19
CA ARG A 246 -18.52 20.40 4.69
C ARG A 246 -17.51 19.24 4.65
N TYR A 247 -16.47 19.35 3.83
CA TYR A 247 -15.47 18.32 3.58
C TYR A 247 -14.15 18.52 4.36
N ASP A 248 -14.01 19.65 5.07
CA ASP A 248 -12.84 19.98 5.87
C ASP A 248 -12.96 19.37 7.28
N LEU A 249 -12.13 18.35 7.57
CA LEU A 249 -12.06 17.66 8.85
C LEU A 249 -10.88 18.15 9.71
N SER A 250 -10.25 19.27 9.37
CA SER A 250 -9.08 19.79 10.12
C SER A 250 -9.40 20.08 11.58
N ASP A 251 -10.63 20.44 11.91
CA ASP A 251 -11.07 20.68 13.30
C ASP A 251 -11.04 19.39 14.16
N CYS A 252 -10.97 18.21 13.55
CA CYS A 252 -10.84 16.93 14.26
C CYS A 252 -9.37 16.60 14.61
N TYR A 253 -8.40 17.28 13.99
CA TYR A 253 -6.95 17.06 14.15
C TYR A 253 -6.32 18.28 14.81
N THR A 254 -6.61 18.48 16.10
CA THR A 254 -6.24 19.70 16.84
C THR A 254 -4.91 19.62 17.56
N LEU A 255 -4.35 18.42 17.70
CA LEU A 255 -3.11 18.29 18.45
C LEU A 255 -1.98 18.88 17.58
N SER A 256 -1.21 19.83 18.11
CA SER A 256 0.04 20.32 17.53
C SER A 256 1.18 19.83 18.41
N THR A 257 2.22 19.22 17.82
CA THR A 257 3.38 18.75 18.59
C THR A 257 4.56 19.59 18.16
N ASP A 258 5.19 20.25 19.11
CA ASP A 258 6.48 20.89 18.86
C ASP A 258 7.53 19.81 18.62
N THR A 259 8.31 19.98 17.56
CA THR A 259 9.35 19.01 17.14
C THR A 259 10.40 18.76 18.25
N ASN A 260 10.55 19.70 19.18
CA ASN A 260 11.45 19.60 20.34
C ASN A 260 10.79 18.97 21.59
N ALA A 261 9.52 18.58 21.54
CA ALA A 261 8.78 18.10 22.71
C ALA A 261 9.01 16.61 23.01
N TYR A 262 9.68 15.85 22.13
CA TYR A 262 9.97 14.43 22.38
C TYR A 262 11.08 14.29 23.42
N GLN A 263 10.70 14.06 24.67
CA GLN A 263 11.63 13.89 25.78
C GLN A 263 11.87 12.39 26.04
N CYS A 264 13.14 12.03 26.22
CA CYS A 264 13.59 10.68 26.58
C CYS A 264 14.18 10.61 28.00
N ASP A 265 13.92 11.63 28.82
CA ASP A 265 14.53 11.74 30.15
C ASP A 265 13.86 10.80 31.16
N THR A 266 14.67 10.15 31.99
CA THR A 266 14.24 9.11 32.93
C THR A 266 13.46 9.70 34.10
N ALA A 267 13.89 10.86 34.61
CA ALA A 267 13.22 11.55 35.71
C ALA A 267 11.81 12.01 35.30
N TYR A 268 11.70 12.59 34.10
CA TYR A 268 10.43 12.99 33.51
C TYR A 268 9.47 11.80 33.35
N PHE A 269 9.97 10.68 32.84
CA PHE A 269 9.15 9.49 32.61
C PHE A 269 8.67 8.85 33.93
N ASN A 270 9.51 8.83 34.97
CA ASN A 270 9.13 8.32 36.29
C ASN A 270 7.97 9.11 36.92
N ALA A 271 7.86 10.41 36.66
CA ALA A 271 6.76 11.25 37.16
C ALA A 271 5.43 10.99 36.43
N LEU A 272 5.47 10.63 35.15
CA LEU A 272 4.28 10.39 34.33
C LEU A 272 3.76 8.94 34.39
N ARG A 273 4.56 8.00 34.92
CA ARG A 273 4.27 6.56 34.83
C ARG A 273 3.09 6.18 35.75
N PRO A 274 1.95 5.67 35.20
CA PRO A 274 0.81 5.26 36.02
C PRO A 274 1.01 3.90 36.69
N ILE A 275 1.77 2.98 36.08
CA ILE A 275 2.03 1.63 36.59
C ILE A 275 3.49 1.54 37.03
N PRO A 276 3.81 1.29 38.31
CA PRO A 276 5.20 1.21 38.75
C PRO A 276 5.94 0.03 38.09
N LEU A 277 7.25 0.19 37.90
CA LEU A 277 8.09 -0.88 37.37
C LEU A 277 8.20 -2.04 38.37
N THR A 278 8.09 -3.25 37.85
CA THR A 278 8.45 -4.47 38.56
C THR A 278 9.96 -4.51 38.83
N SER A 279 10.38 -5.35 39.79
CA SER A 279 11.80 -5.55 40.11
C SER A 279 12.61 -5.99 38.88
N HIS A 280 12.05 -6.87 38.04
CA HIS A 280 12.68 -7.36 36.81
C HIS A 280 12.80 -6.27 35.73
N GLU A 281 11.75 -5.47 35.52
CA GLU A 281 11.79 -4.36 34.56
C GLU A 281 12.85 -3.31 34.96
N ARG A 282 12.99 -3.06 36.26
CA ARG A 282 14.01 -2.13 36.79
C ARG A 282 15.43 -2.60 36.50
N THR A 283 15.75 -3.87 36.79
CA THR A 283 17.08 -4.42 36.51
C THR A 283 17.39 -4.41 35.01
N LEU A 284 16.38 -4.61 34.15
CA LEU A 284 16.53 -4.52 32.70
C LEU A 284 16.95 -3.11 32.26
N TYR A 285 16.31 -2.06 32.79
CA TYR A 285 16.72 -0.68 32.54
C TYR A 285 18.10 -0.34 33.11
N GLU A 286 18.39 -0.73 34.35
CA GLU A 286 19.70 -0.52 34.97
C GLU A 286 20.83 -1.15 34.13
N ASN A 287 20.66 -2.41 33.72
CA ASN A 287 21.61 -3.09 32.84
C ASN A 287 21.78 -2.38 31.50
N PHE A 288 20.70 -1.84 30.94
CA PHE A 288 20.74 -1.08 29.70
C PHE A 288 21.53 0.24 29.85
N PHE A 289 21.30 0.99 30.94
CA PHE A 289 22.03 2.23 31.22
C PHE A 289 23.52 1.96 31.49
N LEU A 290 23.83 0.98 32.32
CA LEU A 290 25.21 0.53 32.56
C LEU A 290 25.91 0.12 31.25
N HIS A 291 25.21 -0.60 30.37
CA HIS A 291 25.76 -0.98 29.08
C HIS A 291 25.98 0.23 28.15
N ARG A 292 25.08 1.22 28.18
CA ARG A 292 25.24 2.47 27.42
C ARG A 292 26.44 3.27 27.93
N ASP A 293 26.58 3.42 29.23
CA ASP A 293 27.66 4.19 29.86
C ASP A 293 29.03 3.52 29.63
N THR A 294 29.10 2.19 29.67
CA THR A 294 30.33 1.45 29.33
C THR A 294 30.74 1.60 27.86
N ILE A 295 29.78 1.68 26.92
CA ILE A 295 30.06 1.97 25.50
C ILE A 295 30.59 3.40 25.31
N VAL A 296 30.00 4.38 26.00
CA VAL A 296 30.45 5.78 25.97
C VAL A 296 31.83 5.92 26.63
N GLY A 297 32.12 5.11 27.65
CA GLY A 297 33.37 5.17 28.41
C GLY A 297 34.57 4.46 27.80
N LYS A 298 34.44 3.31 27.11
CA LYS A 298 35.60 2.52 26.64
C LYS A 298 35.32 1.65 25.41
N LYS A 299 35.92 2.01 24.27
CA LYS A 299 36.75 1.13 23.42
C LYS A 299 37.33 1.88 22.21
N GLN A 300 38.62 2.21 22.28
CA GLN A 300 39.44 2.36 21.07
C GLN A 300 39.44 0.99 20.37
N PRO A 301 38.97 0.88 19.12
CA PRO A 301 38.93 -0.40 18.45
C PRO A 301 40.35 -0.88 18.15
N LYS A 302 40.72 -2.07 18.62
CA LYS A 302 42.04 -2.67 18.39
C LYS A 302 42.36 -2.89 16.91
N ASN A 303 41.38 -2.86 16.01
CA ASN A 303 41.58 -3.08 14.59
C ASN A 303 40.60 -2.25 13.74
N LYS A 304 41.10 -1.20 13.06
CA LYS A 304 40.29 -0.26 12.26
C LYS A 304 39.63 -0.94 11.05
N ALA A 305 40.28 -1.95 10.45
CA ALA A 305 39.74 -2.68 9.31
C ALA A 305 38.50 -3.51 9.69
N LEU A 306 38.50 -4.19 10.85
CA LEU A 306 37.35 -4.98 11.30
C LEU A 306 36.16 -4.09 11.67
N VAL A 307 36.42 -2.89 12.20
CA VAL A 307 35.37 -1.88 12.44
C VAL A 307 34.86 -1.30 11.14
N PHE A 308 35.73 -1.03 10.16
CA PHE A 308 35.33 -0.57 8.83
C PHE A 308 34.49 -1.64 8.09
N TRP A 309 34.92 -2.91 8.07
CA TRP A 309 34.14 -4.02 7.50
C TRP A 309 32.88 -4.34 8.32
N GLY A 310 32.89 -4.10 9.63
CA GLY A 310 31.72 -4.18 10.49
C GLY A 310 30.71 -3.07 10.21
N GLN A 311 31.18 -1.83 10.06
CA GLN A 311 30.38 -0.66 9.71
C GLN A 311 29.87 -0.72 8.26
N ILE A 312 30.68 -1.23 7.34
CA ILE A 312 30.28 -1.50 5.96
C ILE A 312 29.32 -2.69 5.93
N GLY A 313 29.57 -3.78 6.66
CA GLY A 313 28.65 -4.91 6.76
C GLY A 313 27.30 -4.49 7.34
N ASP A 314 27.31 -3.69 8.41
CA ASP A 314 26.12 -3.10 8.99
C ASP A 314 25.47 -2.09 8.03
N ALA A 315 26.21 -1.25 7.28
CA ALA A 315 25.66 -0.34 6.27
C ALA A 315 25.13 -1.04 5.01
N LEU A 316 25.70 -2.19 4.64
CA LEU A 316 25.28 -3.03 3.52
C LEU A 316 23.99 -3.79 3.87
N ILE A 317 23.75 -4.10 5.15
CA ILE A 317 22.59 -4.89 5.61
C ILE A 317 21.53 -4.00 6.31
N SER A 318 21.87 -2.76 6.71
CA SER A 318 20.98 -1.82 7.39
C SER A 318 20.30 -0.82 6.48
N ARG A 319 19.05 -0.47 6.84
CA ARG A 319 18.45 0.79 6.39
C ARG A 319 19.16 1.89 7.14
N TYR A 320 20.13 2.53 6.52
CA TYR A 320 20.83 3.65 7.13
C TYR A 320 20.01 4.92 6.91
N THR A 321 19.49 5.52 7.98
CA THR A 321 18.85 6.86 7.93
C THR A 321 19.78 7.86 8.59
N VAL A 322 20.55 8.61 7.81
CA VAL A 322 21.33 9.73 8.34
C VAL A 322 20.41 10.92 8.46
N LYS A 323 20.06 11.30 9.67
CA LYS A 323 19.44 12.59 9.96
C LYS A 323 20.58 13.61 10.07
N LEU A 324 20.74 14.46 9.08
CA LEU A 324 21.68 15.59 9.13
C LEU A 324 20.90 16.78 9.67
N ASP A 325 21.30 17.32 10.83
CA ASP A 325 20.58 18.36 11.59
C ASP A 325 20.22 19.64 10.79
N LYS A 326 20.75 19.82 9.56
CA LYS A 326 20.44 20.94 8.66
C LYS A 326 20.24 20.58 7.17
N LEU A 327 20.58 19.35 6.76
CA LEU A 327 20.63 18.94 5.34
C LEU A 327 19.54 17.93 4.94
N GLY A 328 18.69 17.51 5.87
CA GLY A 328 17.61 16.55 5.65
C GLY A 328 17.97 15.12 6.04
N SER A 329 17.12 14.17 5.67
CA SER A 329 17.31 12.75 5.97
C SER A 329 17.67 11.97 4.70
N ILE A 330 18.78 11.25 4.75
CA ILE A 330 19.17 10.32 3.68
C ILE A 330 18.87 8.91 4.18
N ARG A 331 17.95 8.21 3.51
CA ARG A 331 17.63 6.81 3.77
C ARG A 331 18.17 5.95 2.63
N CYS A 332 19.13 5.09 2.95
CA CYS A 332 19.65 4.09 2.03
C CYS A 332 18.94 2.75 2.28
N SER A 333 18.51 2.07 1.21
CA SER A 333 18.13 0.65 1.33
C SER A 333 19.39 -0.19 1.59
N PRO A 334 19.28 -1.36 2.23
CA PRO A 334 20.44 -2.24 2.41
C PRO A 334 21.01 -2.62 1.04
N LEU A 335 22.32 -2.45 0.83
CA LEU A 335 23.00 -2.87 -0.41
C LEU A 335 22.93 -4.39 -0.63
N ILE A 336 23.01 -5.22 0.41
CA ILE A 336 22.89 -6.68 0.27
C ILE A 336 21.59 -7.11 0.94
N ASN A 337 20.48 -6.83 0.26
CA ASN A 337 19.21 -7.44 0.60
C ASN A 337 18.91 -8.56 -0.41
N PRO A 338 18.85 -9.84 0.00
CA PRO A 338 18.47 -10.92 -0.90
C PRO A 338 17.07 -10.72 -1.51
N PHE A 339 16.18 -9.95 -0.86
CA PHE A 339 14.87 -9.58 -1.40
C PHE A 339 14.91 -8.49 -2.49
N LEU A 340 16.05 -7.86 -2.74
CA LEU A 340 16.26 -6.92 -3.85
C LEU A 340 16.84 -7.59 -5.11
N MET A 341 17.17 -8.88 -5.04
CA MET A 341 17.47 -9.70 -6.21
C MET A 341 16.17 -10.21 -6.81
N SER A 342 16.04 -10.12 -8.12
CA SER A 342 14.93 -10.73 -8.85
C SER A 342 15.47 -11.72 -9.87
N TYR A 343 14.75 -12.82 -10.05
CA TYR A 343 15.02 -13.79 -11.11
C TYR A 343 13.80 -13.88 -12.03
N ASN A 344 14.05 -13.86 -13.33
CA ASN A 344 13.05 -14.11 -14.36
C ASN A 344 13.62 -15.18 -15.31
N GLY A 345 12.84 -16.20 -15.68
CA GLY A 345 13.29 -17.23 -16.63
C GLY A 345 13.79 -16.64 -17.96
N LYS A 346 13.18 -15.55 -18.43
CA LYS A 346 13.62 -14.84 -19.65
C LYS A 346 14.86 -13.97 -19.40
N ASN A 347 14.84 -13.14 -18.36
CA ASN A 347 15.83 -12.07 -18.17
C ASN A 347 16.96 -12.43 -17.20
N GLY A 348 16.95 -13.61 -16.56
CA GLY A 348 17.96 -14.08 -15.60
C GLY A 348 17.92 -13.35 -14.25
N PHE A 349 19.06 -13.35 -13.55
CA PHE A 349 19.24 -12.62 -12.30
C PHE A 349 19.43 -11.12 -12.55
N SER A 350 18.75 -10.31 -11.77
CA SER A 350 18.92 -8.85 -11.73
C SER A 350 18.99 -8.35 -10.29
N TYR A 351 19.79 -7.31 -10.10
CA TYR A 351 19.98 -6.66 -8.82
C TYR A 351 19.56 -5.19 -8.91
N ARG A 352 18.85 -4.69 -7.90
CA ARG A 352 18.32 -3.33 -7.88
C ARG A 352 18.52 -2.68 -6.52
N GLN A 353 19.01 -1.45 -6.52
CA GLN A 353 19.23 -0.62 -5.35
C GLN A 353 18.40 0.66 -5.42
N GLU A 354 17.77 1.05 -4.32
CA GLU A 354 16.98 2.28 -4.20
C GLU A 354 17.52 3.13 -3.04
N PHE A 355 17.82 4.40 -3.32
CA PHE A 355 18.13 5.40 -2.30
C PHE A 355 16.97 6.39 -2.18
N LYS A 356 16.74 6.92 -0.98
CA LYS A 356 15.64 7.87 -0.70
C LYS A 356 16.21 9.05 0.07
N TYR A 357 16.26 10.21 -0.56
CA TYR A 357 16.60 11.46 0.07
C TYR A 357 15.32 12.25 0.33
N ASN A 358 15.06 12.61 1.58
CA ASN A 358 13.90 13.41 1.99
C ASN A 358 14.37 14.62 2.77
N ARG A 359 13.93 15.82 2.38
CA ARG A 359 14.19 17.06 3.10
C ARG A 359 12.90 17.84 3.29
N LEU A 360 12.58 18.14 4.55
CA LEU A 360 11.47 19.01 4.93
C LEU A 360 12.01 20.43 5.14
N PHE A 361 11.42 21.42 4.47
CA PHE A 361 11.72 22.84 4.64
C PHE A 361 10.66 23.53 5.50
N LYS A 362 10.90 24.79 5.87
CA LYS A 362 9.91 25.62 6.56
C LYS A 362 8.60 25.71 5.76
N GLY A 363 7.46 25.65 6.46
CA GLY A 363 6.13 25.67 5.86
C GLY A 363 5.70 24.35 5.24
N ASP A 364 6.17 23.22 5.78
CA ASP A 364 5.85 21.84 5.38
C ASP A 364 6.15 21.47 3.92
N ARG A 365 7.04 22.24 3.27
CA ARG A 365 7.49 21.94 1.91
C ARG A 365 8.41 20.73 1.93
N LEU A 366 8.21 19.78 1.03
CA LEU A 366 8.93 18.51 1.03
C LEU A 366 9.64 18.31 -0.31
N LEU A 367 10.95 18.04 -0.25
CA LEU A 367 11.71 17.56 -1.39
C LEU A 367 12.04 16.08 -1.17
N ARG A 368 11.67 15.25 -2.15
CA ARG A 368 11.91 13.82 -2.17
C ARG A 368 12.65 13.44 -3.44
N ILE A 369 13.84 12.88 -3.31
CA ILE A 369 14.64 12.39 -4.44
C ILE A 369 14.89 10.90 -4.24
N VAL A 370 14.52 10.10 -5.22
CA VAL A 370 14.59 8.63 -5.17
C VAL A 370 15.37 8.12 -6.38
N PRO A 371 16.71 8.10 -6.33
CA PRO A 371 17.50 7.45 -7.36
C PRO A 371 17.46 5.93 -7.16
N ARG A 372 17.19 5.24 -8.25
CA ARG A 372 17.18 3.78 -8.38
C ARG A 372 18.22 3.40 -9.41
N ILE A 373 19.04 2.42 -9.07
CA ILE A 373 20.03 1.84 -9.97
C ILE A 373 19.87 0.32 -9.97
N GLY A 374 20.20 -0.34 -11.06
CA GLY A 374 20.10 -1.78 -11.16
C GLY A 374 20.93 -2.34 -12.30
N TYR A 375 21.21 -3.63 -12.22
CA TYR A 375 22.00 -4.33 -13.21
C TYR A 375 21.36 -5.69 -13.50
N ASN A 376 21.17 -6.00 -14.78
CA ASN A 376 20.77 -7.33 -15.22
C ASN A 376 22.02 -8.11 -15.64
N PHE A 377 22.29 -9.23 -14.97
CA PHE A 377 23.48 -10.04 -15.21
C PHE A 377 23.41 -10.85 -16.53
N LYS A 378 22.23 -11.29 -16.95
CA LYS A 378 22.09 -12.08 -18.20
C LYS A 378 22.21 -11.20 -19.44
N GLU A 379 21.55 -10.05 -19.42
CA GLU A 379 21.55 -9.09 -20.54
C GLU A 379 22.73 -8.11 -20.48
N LYS A 380 23.45 -8.04 -19.34
CA LYS A 380 24.52 -7.08 -19.06
C LYS A 380 24.11 -5.61 -19.17
N ILE A 381 22.86 -5.29 -18.82
CA ILE A 381 22.29 -3.95 -18.95
C ILE A 381 22.26 -3.24 -17.59
N PHE A 382 22.74 -2.00 -17.57
CA PHE A 382 22.61 -1.10 -16.44
C PHE A 382 21.35 -0.23 -16.56
N TYR A 383 20.53 -0.29 -15.54
CA TYR A 383 19.27 0.45 -15.43
C TYR A 383 19.40 1.53 -14.34
N TRP A 384 18.91 2.72 -14.62
CA TRP A 384 18.85 3.81 -13.66
C TRP A 384 17.59 4.64 -13.86
N ARG A 385 17.05 5.16 -12.76
CA ARG A 385 15.88 6.03 -12.74
C ARG A 385 15.98 6.97 -11.55
N ILE A 386 15.78 8.25 -11.79
CA ILE A 386 15.74 9.29 -10.76
C ILE A 386 14.34 9.90 -10.78
N ARG A 387 13.64 9.80 -9.65
CA ARG A 387 12.39 10.53 -9.42
C ARG A 387 12.65 11.63 -8.38
N SER A 388 12.27 12.86 -8.71
CA SER A 388 12.33 14.01 -7.80
C SER A 388 10.97 14.66 -7.71
N ASP A 389 10.42 14.73 -6.49
CA ASP A 389 9.15 15.36 -6.18
C ASP A 389 9.40 16.54 -5.23
N PHE A 390 8.94 17.73 -5.60
CA PHE A 390 9.06 18.93 -4.78
C PHE A 390 7.70 19.56 -4.51
N ASP A 391 7.18 19.33 -3.31
CA ASP A 391 5.92 19.86 -2.80
C ASP A 391 6.15 21.28 -2.28
N TYR A 392 5.99 22.30 -3.14
CA TYR A 392 6.28 23.68 -2.78
C TYR A 392 5.07 24.40 -2.15
N TRP A 393 3.84 23.98 -2.48
CA TRP A 393 2.62 24.50 -1.87
C TRP A 393 1.70 23.37 -1.38
N PRO A 394 1.96 22.84 -0.17
CA PRO A 394 1.25 21.68 0.37
C PRO A 394 -0.26 21.88 0.56
N CYS A 395 -0.73 23.09 0.87
CA CYS A 395 -2.17 23.37 1.06
C CYS A 395 -3.01 23.13 -0.22
N LYS A 396 -2.41 23.45 -1.38
CA LYS A 396 -3.01 23.29 -2.71
C LYS A 396 -2.44 22.07 -3.44
N ARG A 397 -1.72 21.21 -2.72
CA ARG A 397 -1.02 20.03 -3.23
C ARG A 397 -0.24 20.32 -4.53
N ALA A 398 0.38 21.50 -4.59
CA ALA A 398 1.09 21.90 -5.79
C ALA A 398 2.54 21.41 -5.73
N ALA A 399 2.95 20.66 -6.76
CA ALA A 399 4.23 19.98 -6.77
C ALA A 399 4.83 19.90 -8.18
N PHE A 400 6.16 19.92 -8.22
CA PHE A 400 6.91 19.56 -9.43
C PHE A 400 7.36 18.10 -9.33
N HIS A 401 7.07 17.34 -10.37
CA HIS A 401 7.45 15.95 -10.54
C HIS A 401 8.40 15.84 -11.71
N LEU A 402 9.66 15.48 -11.43
CA LEU A 402 10.66 15.20 -12.43
C LEU A 402 11.02 13.71 -12.39
N GLU A 403 10.97 13.06 -13.54
CA GLU A 403 11.33 11.67 -13.67
C GLU A 403 12.21 11.45 -14.89
N ALA A 404 13.43 10.96 -14.68
CA ALA A 404 14.38 10.65 -15.74
C ALA A 404 14.90 9.23 -15.56
N GLY A 405 15.10 8.49 -16.65
CA GLY A 405 15.71 7.16 -16.56
C GLY A 405 15.90 6.50 -17.90
N ASN A 406 16.55 5.33 -17.86
CA ASN A 406 16.66 4.43 -19.00
C ASN A 406 15.90 3.12 -18.74
N GLY A 407 15.46 2.47 -19.82
CA GLY A 407 14.81 1.18 -19.77
C GLY A 407 14.62 0.59 -21.16
N ASN A 408 14.07 -0.62 -21.24
CA ASN A 408 13.79 -1.26 -22.52
C ASN A 408 12.29 -1.23 -22.76
N ARG A 409 11.87 -0.74 -23.93
CA ARG A 409 10.52 -0.99 -24.45
C ARG A 409 10.56 -2.13 -25.45
N ILE A 410 9.50 -2.94 -25.42
CA ILE A 410 9.27 -4.03 -26.35
C ILE A 410 8.35 -3.51 -27.45
N TYR A 411 8.64 -3.92 -28.67
CA TYR A 411 7.85 -3.62 -29.86
C TYR A 411 6.51 -4.38 -29.90
N SER A 412 5.50 -3.84 -30.59
CA SER A 412 4.22 -4.54 -30.82
C SER A 412 4.40 -5.59 -31.91
N SER A 413 3.96 -6.84 -31.66
CA SER A 413 4.05 -7.94 -32.64
C SER A 413 3.40 -7.61 -33.98
N ASP A 414 2.34 -6.82 -33.97
CA ASP A 414 1.48 -6.64 -35.13
C ASP A 414 2.18 -5.88 -36.26
N VAL A 415 3.05 -4.91 -35.93
CA VAL A 415 3.83 -4.20 -36.96
C VAL A 415 4.99 -5.07 -37.46
N LEU A 416 5.44 -6.06 -36.68
CA LEU A 416 6.43 -7.06 -37.13
C LEU A 416 5.74 -8.07 -38.07
N ASP A 417 4.50 -8.41 -37.78
CA ASP A 417 3.69 -9.33 -38.58
C ASP A 417 3.18 -8.67 -39.87
N GLU A 418 2.85 -7.37 -39.86
CA GLU A 418 2.63 -6.56 -41.06
C GLU A 418 3.92 -6.45 -41.90
N LEU A 419 5.08 -6.30 -41.26
CA LEU A 419 6.38 -6.33 -41.94
C LEU A 419 6.67 -7.70 -42.58
N LYS A 420 6.32 -8.80 -41.92
CA LYS A 420 6.45 -10.16 -42.46
C LYS A 420 5.38 -10.50 -43.50
N ALA A 421 4.29 -9.75 -43.55
CA ALA A 421 3.25 -9.88 -44.59
C ALA A 421 3.68 -9.21 -45.91
N ILE A 422 4.71 -8.34 -45.88
CA ILE A 422 5.42 -7.92 -47.09
C ILE A 422 6.10 -9.16 -47.67
N PRO A 423 5.94 -9.48 -48.96
CA PRO A 423 6.49 -10.70 -49.52
C PRO A 423 8.02 -10.80 -49.29
N ASP A 424 8.47 -11.94 -48.78
CA ASP A 424 9.87 -12.33 -48.47
C ASP A 424 10.86 -12.10 -49.65
N SER A 425 10.34 -11.79 -50.85
CA SER A 425 11.12 -11.45 -52.03
C SER A 425 11.83 -10.09 -51.94
N LEU A 426 11.44 -9.17 -51.06
CA LEU A 426 11.95 -7.79 -51.04
C LEU A 426 13.12 -7.56 -50.06
N PHE A 427 13.05 -8.09 -48.83
CA PHE A 427 14.07 -7.91 -47.79
C PHE A 427 14.38 -9.23 -47.07
N ASP A 428 15.63 -9.43 -46.66
CA ASP A 428 15.97 -10.53 -45.74
C ASP A 428 15.65 -10.13 -44.29
N PHE A 429 14.48 -10.57 -43.82
CA PHE A 429 13.98 -10.27 -42.47
C PHE A 429 14.84 -10.84 -41.34
N ARG A 430 15.79 -11.75 -41.61
CA ARG A 430 16.73 -12.28 -40.60
C ARG A 430 17.66 -11.20 -40.03
N HIS A 431 17.88 -10.13 -40.79
CA HIS A 431 18.79 -9.03 -40.43
C HIS A 431 18.06 -7.80 -39.83
N ILE A 432 16.74 -7.87 -39.65
CA ILE A 432 15.91 -6.77 -39.12
C ILE A 432 15.55 -7.08 -37.66
N HIS A 433 16.21 -6.39 -36.72
CA HIS A 433 16.05 -6.60 -35.28
C HIS A 433 15.26 -5.46 -34.62
N LEU A 434 13.93 -5.43 -34.79
CA LEU A 434 13.05 -4.38 -34.24
C LEU A 434 12.41 -4.74 -32.89
N ASP A 435 12.83 -5.82 -32.24
CA ASP A 435 12.14 -6.35 -31.05
C ASP A 435 12.32 -5.50 -29.78
N TYR A 436 13.48 -4.83 -29.64
CA TYR A 436 13.87 -4.11 -28.43
C TYR A 436 14.49 -2.75 -28.72
N PHE A 437 14.04 -1.76 -27.96
CA PHE A 437 14.59 -0.40 -27.99
C PHE A 437 15.00 0.05 -26.59
N ASN A 438 16.19 0.64 -26.50
CA ASN A 438 16.61 1.41 -25.32
C ASN A 438 15.83 2.73 -25.33
N ASP A 439 15.03 2.96 -24.30
CA ASP A 439 14.22 4.16 -24.07
C ASP A 439 14.89 5.02 -22.99
N LEU A 440 15.44 6.17 -23.38
CA LEU A 440 15.86 7.22 -22.48
C LEU A 440 14.75 8.25 -22.39
N TYR A 441 14.17 8.44 -21.22
CA TYR A 441 13.01 9.31 -21.04
C TYR A 441 13.24 10.39 -19.99
N LEU A 442 12.57 11.51 -20.20
CA LEU A 442 12.47 12.64 -19.28
C LEU A 442 11.01 13.09 -19.22
N ASN A 443 10.39 12.96 -18.06
CA ASN A 443 9.03 13.40 -17.80
C ASN A 443 9.08 14.53 -16.77
N PHE A 444 8.62 15.71 -17.17
CA PHE A 444 8.45 16.86 -16.27
C PHE A 444 6.98 17.19 -16.15
N ARG A 445 6.46 17.25 -14.92
CA ARG A 445 5.03 17.47 -14.66
C ARG A 445 4.86 18.40 -13.48
N HIS A 446 3.87 19.28 -13.57
CA HIS A 446 3.44 20.18 -12.52
C HIS A 446 2.01 19.81 -12.16
N SER A 447 1.78 19.50 -10.89
CA SER A 447 0.45 19.20 -10.37
C SER A 447 -0.03 20.35 -9.50
N TRP A 448 -1.33 20.64 -9.54
CA TRP A 448 -1.96 21.67 -8.74
C TRP A 448 -3.45 21.35 -8.49
N GLU A 449 -3.87 21.38 -7.24
CA GLU A 449 -5.28 21.29 -6.86
C GLU A 449 -5.95 22.66 -6.87
N ILE A 450 -6.79 22.92 -7.88
CA ILE A 450 -7.47 24.21 -8.08
C ILE A 450 -8.53 24.39 -7.00
N VAL A 451 -9.44 23.40 -6.91
CA VAL A 451 -10.54 23.29 -5.96
C VAL A 451 -10.46 21.93 -5.29
N ASN A 452 -11.00 21.78 -4.08
CA ASN A 452 -10.99 20.50 -3.37
C ASN A 452 -11.50 19.33 -4.25
N GLY A 453 -10.63 18.35 -4.48
CA GLY A 453 -10.90 17.20 -5.34
C GLY A 453 -10.64 17.41 -6.83
N LEU A 454 -10.47 18.64 -7.31
CA LEU A 454 -10.15 18.97 -8.71
C LEU A 454 -8.66 19.32 -8.86
N SER A 455 -7.90 18.40 -9.42
CA SER A 455 -6.47 18.56 -9.70
C SER A 455 -6.19 18.64 -11.19
N LEU A 456 -5.33 19.58 -11.56
CA LEU A 456 -4.77 19.76 -12.88
C LEU A 456 -3.30 19.34 -12.85
N GLU A 457 -2.88 18.52 -13.80
CA GLU A 457 -1.49 18.11 -14.02
C GLU A 457 -1.10 18.48 -15.45
N VAL A 458 -0.12 19.36 -15.60
CA VAL A 458 0.41 19.77 -16.90
C VAL A 458 1.87 19.36 -16.97
N GLY A 459 2.31 18.84 -18.10
CA GLY A 459 3.69 18.40 -18.24
C GLY A 459 4.11 18.13 -19.66
N VAL A 460 5.34 17.65 -19.79
CA VAL A 460 5.95 17.25 -21.04
C VAL A 460 6.68 15.93 -20.82
N SER A 461 6.49 15.03 -21.78
CA SER A 461 7.14 13.74 -21.86
C SER A 461 8.07 13.71 -23.07
N MET A 462 9.36 13.53 -22.81
CA MET A 462 10.39 13.39 -23.83
C MET A 462 10.93 11.97 -23.81
N HIS A 463 11.02 11.34 -24.97
CA HIS A 463 11.64 10.03 -25.13
C HIS A 463 12.63 10.05 -26.28
N ARG A 464 13.74 9.36 -26.09
CA ARG A 464 14.71 9.02 -27.13
C ARG A 464 14.89 7.51 -27.14
N ARG A 465 14.41 6.89 -28.21
CA ARG A 465 14.39 5.44 -28.38
C ARG A 465 15.39 5.04 -29.44
N THR A 466 16.32 4.17 -29.08
CA THR A 466 17.36 3.66 -29.98
C THR A 466 17.29 2.15 -30.04
N GLU A 467 17.46 1.57 -31.23
CA GLU A 467 17.49 0.11 -31.41
C GLU A 467 18.58 -0.52 -30.52
N VAL A 468 18.26 -1.65 -29.87
CA VAL A 468 19.24 -2.43 -29.10
C VAL A 468 20.22 -3.12 -30.04
N ASN A 469 19.69 -3.78 -31.08
CA ASN A 469 20.45 -4.39 -32.16
C ASN A 469 20.16 -3.61 -33.44
N ARG A 470 21.19 -3.15 -34.14
CA ARG A 470 21.00 -2.38 -35.38
C ARG A 470 20.37 -3.27 -36.46
N SER A 471 19.23 -2.84 -36.98
CA SER A 471 18.63 -3.44 -38.16
C SER A 471 19.49 -3.14 -39.40
N ARG A 472 19.67 -4.14 -40.28
CA ARG A 472 20.24 -3.94 -41.61
C ARG A 472 19.21 -4.31 -42.65
N PHE A 473 18.75 -3.33 -43.42
CA PHE A 473 17.87 -3.56 -44.56
C PHE A 473 18.72 -4.01 -45.75
N VAL A 474 18.91 -5.32 -45.88
CA VAL A 474 19.59 -5.93 -47.03
C VAL A 474 18.53 -6.30 -48.06
N LEU A 475 18.63 -5.72 -49.25
CA LEU A 475 17.82 -6.09 -50.40
C LEU A 475 18.17 -7.50 -50.84
N ASN A 476 17.15 -8.29 -51.18
CA ASN A 476 17.35 -9.65 -51.65
C ASN A 476 18.15 -9.66 -52.97
N GLU A 477 19.11 -10.57 -53.14
CA GLU A 477 20.03 -10.59 -54.30
C GLU A 477 19.29 -10.68 -55.65
N LYS A 478 18.10 -11.30 -55.66
CA LYS A 478 17.22 -11.41 -56.84
C LYS A 478 16.61 -10.08 -57.30
N MET A 479 16.55 -9.07 -56.43
CA MET A 479 16.02 -7.73 -56.73
C MET A 479 17.14 -6.73 -57.04
N LEU A 480 18.36 -6.96 -56.52
CA LEU A 480 19.54 -6.16 -56.87
C LEU A 480 19.86 -6.23 -58.38
N SER A 481 19.55 -7.36 -59.01
CA SER A 481 19.67 -7.60 -60.45
C SER A 481 18.52 -7.03 -61.29
N GLN A 482 17.41 -6.60 -60.66
CA GLN A 482 16.24 -5.97 -61.31
C GLN A 482 16.14 -4.46 -61.04
N ALA A 483 16.99 -3.91 -60.16
CA ALA A 483 17.04 -2.48 -59.87
C ALA A 483 17.63 -1.71 -61.06
N GLN A 484 16.79 -1.00 -61.81
CA GLN A 484 17.26 -0.03 -62.80
C GLN A 484 17.56 1.31 -62.11
N THR A 485 18.70 1.90 -62.46
CA THR A 485 19.12 3.23 -62.01
C THR A 485 18.26 4.31 -62.69
N GLY A 486 17.32 4.88 -61.93
CA GLY A 486 16.62 6.10 -62.32
C GLY A 486 17.51 7.35 -62.19
N ALA A 487 17.26 8.35 -63.02
CA ALA A 487 17.96 9.64 -63.04
C ALA A 487 17.74 10.40 -61.71
N GLY A 488 18.62 10.18 -60.74
CA GLY A 488 18.53 10.73 -59.38
C GLY A 488 19.32 9.97 -58.32
N GLY A 489 19.88 8.80 -58.65
CA GLY A 489 20.83 8.10 -57.76
C GLY A 489 20.20 7.34 -56.59
N LEU A 490 18.87 7.28 -56.48
CA LEU A 490 18.17 6.31 -55.62
C LEU A 490 17.64 5.13 -56.47
N PRO A 491 17.84 3.87 -56.04
CA PRO A 491 17.26 2.71 -56.71
C PRO A 491 15.73 2.72 -56.54
N SER A 492 15.01 2.84 -57.64
CA SER A 492 13.55 2.70 -57.69
C SER A 492 13.19 1.22 -57.84
N LEU A 493 12.53 0.64 -56.83
CA LEU A 493 12.04 -0.74 -56.85
C LEU A 493 10.57 -0.76 -57.33
N PRO A 494 10.17 -1.65 -58.26
CA PRO A 494 8.78 -1.77 -58.67
C PRO A 494 7.90 -2.25 -57.50
N GLY A 495 6.86 -1.49 -57.14
CA GLY A 495 5.86 -1.89 -56.14
C GLY A 495 6.18 -1.58 -54.67
N VAL A 496 7.26 -0.83 -54.38
CA VAL A 496 7.58 -0.36 -53.04
C VAL A 496 7.47 1.16 -53.00
N ASP A 497 6.52 1.68 -52.22
CA ASP A 497 6.47 3.11 -51.94
C ASP A 497 7.74 3.54 -51.18
N PRO A 498 8.58 4.44 -51.75
CA PRO A 498 9.82 4.87 -51.11
C PRO A 498 9.59 5.53 -49.74
N GLU A 499 8.35 5.96 -49.45
CA GLU A 499 7.96 6.47 -48.14
C GLU A 499 8.07 5.44 -47.00
N ILE A 500 7.86 4.14 -47.26
CA ILE A 500 7.89 3.10 -46.21
C ILE A 500 9.31 2.95 -45.62
N LEU A 501 10.34 3.05 -46.46
CA LEU A 501 11.73 2.99 -46.02
C LEU A 501 12.12 4.19 -45.15
N THR A 502 11.53 5.37 -45.41
CA THR A 502 11.78 6.57 -44.59
C THR A 502 11.15 6.51 -43.18
N LYS A 503 10.21 5.58 -42.96
CA LYS A 503 9.57 5.33 -41.66
C LYS A 503 10.46 4.52 -40.71
N PHE A 504 11.41 3.74 -41.23
CA PHE A 504 12.34 2.97 -40.41
C PHE A 504 13.59 3.80 -40.08
N ARG A 505 13.73 4.14 -38.81
CA ARG A 505 14.86 4.90 -38.27
C ARG A 505 15.53 4.12 -37.15
N HIS A 506 16.84 4.27 -37.02
CA HIS A 506 17.57 3.70 -35.88
C HIS A 506 17.32 4.47 -34.56
N THR A 507 16.74 5.66 -34.64
CA THR A 507 16.45 6.51 -33.49
C THR A 507 15.11 7.22 -33.68
N TYR A 508 14.23 7.07 -32.70
CA TYR A 508 12.93 7.73 -32.64
C TYR A 508 12.91 8.67 -31.44
N ASN A 509 12.65 9.95 -31.71
CA ASN A 509 12.46 10.93 -30.66
C ASN A 509 10.95 11.19 -30.50
N SER A 510 10.50 11.51 -29.31
CA SER A 510 9.14 12.03 -29.12
C SER A 510 9.14 13.13 -28.08
N PHE A 511 8.43 14.21 -28.37
CA PHE A 511 8.16 15.30 -27.44
C PHE A 511 6.65 15.45 -27.36
N ALA A 512 6.09 15.17 -26.19
CA ALA A 512 4.65 15.11 -25.99
C ALA A 512 4.24 15.97 -24.78
N PRO A 513 3.71 17.19 -24.98
CA PRO A 513 2.92 17.86 -23.96
C PRO A 513 1.76 16.97 -23.51
N ARG A 514 1.48 17.03 -22.21
CA ARG A 514 0.44 16.25 -21.55
C ARG A 514 -0.34 17.14 -20.60
N VAL A 515 -1.65 17.02 -20.64
CA VAL A 515 -2.59 17.68 -19.73
C VAL A 515 -3.52 16.63 -19.16
N ARG A 516 -3.57 16.54 -17.84
CA ARG A 516 -4.48 15.64 -17.13
C ARG A 516 -5.32 16.42 -16.15
N VAL A 517 -6.63 16.24 -16.23
CA VAL A 517 -7.59 16.76 -15.26
C VAL A 517 -8.15 15.58 -14.48
N SER A 518 -8.12 15.65 -13.16
CA SER A 518 -8.72 14.63 -12.28
C SER A 518 -9.66 15.31 -11.30
N TRP A 519 -10.88 14.79 -11.20
CA TRP A 519 -11.94 15.33 -10.35
C TRP A 519 -12.54 14.24 -9.47
N THR A 520 -12.44 14.42 -8.17
CA THR A 520 -13.09 13.60 -7.15
C THR A 520 -14.06 14.48 -6.35
N PRO A 521 -15.36 14.48 -6.70
CA PRO A 521 -16.37 15.29 -6.00
C PRO A 521 -16.43 14.92 -4.52
N GLY A 522 -16.70 15.90 -3.65
CA GLY A 522 -16.95 15.65 -2.22
C GLY A 522 -15.84 14.94 -1.45
N GLN A 523 -14.59 15.16 -1.86
CA GLN A 523 -13.40 14.59 -1.25
C GLN A 523 -13.20 15.15 0.17
N TYR A 524 -13.25 14.30 1.20
CA TYR A 524 -12.90 14.71 2.56
C TYR A 524 -11.39 14.92 2.67
N TYR A 525 -10.98 15.90 3.48
CA TYR A 525 -9.57 16.18 3.75
C TYR A 525 -9.37 16.75 5.15
N TYR A 526 -8.13 16.72 5.63
CA TYR A 526 -7.71 17.49 6.80
C TYR A 526 -6.34 18.13 6.57
N MET A 527 -6.06 19.20 7.30
CA MET A 527 -4.79 19.90 7.30
C MET A 527 -3.92 19.40 8.45
N ASN A 528 -2.74 18.89 8.15
CA ASN A 528 -1.69 18.62 9.14
C ASN A 528 -0.61 19.71 8.98
N GLY A 529 -0.64 20.72 9.85
CA GLY A 529 0.08 21.97 9.61
C GLY A 529 -0.43 22.63 8.33
N ASN A 530 0.47 22.92 7.40
CA ASN A 530 0.14 23.44 6.07
C ASN A 530 -0.11 22.33 5.03
N ARG A 531 0.06 21.05 5.38
CA ARG A 531 -0.10 19.96 4.44
C ARG A 531 -1.53 19.45 4.40
N LYS A 532 -2.15 19.51 3.21
CA LYS A 532 -3.46 18.92 2.98
C LYS A 532 -3.36 17.41 2.75
N ILE A 533 -4.14 16.63 3.48
CA ILE A 533 -4.22 15.17 3.35
C ILE A 533 -5.65 14.80 2.95
N ASN A 534 -5.80 14.22 1.75
CA ASN A 534 -7.08 13.75 1.23
C ASN A 534 -7.42 12.37 1.81
N LEU A 535 -8.68 12.19 2.22
CA LEU A 535 -9.21 10.96 2.82
C LEU A 535 -10.06 10.17 1.80
N HIS A 536 -11.26 9.74 2.17
CA HIS A 536 -12.21 9.06 1.26
C HIS A 536 -13.14 10.05 0.54
N SER A 537 -13.75 9.59 -0.56
CA SER A 537 -14.92 10.22 -1.17
C SER A 537 -16.04 9.19 -1.38
N LYS A 538 -17.29 9.67 -1.33
CA LYS A 538 -18.48 8.88 -1.69
C LYS A 538 -18.73 8.81 -3.19
N TYR A 539 -18.03 9.63 -3.98
CA TYR A 539 -18.20 9.75 -5.42
C TYR A 539 -17.01 9.13 -6.17
N PRO A 540 -17.21 8.71 -7.43
CA PRO A 540 -16.11 8.23 -8.26
C PRO A 540 -15.12 9.35 -8.58
N THR A 541 -13.89 8.98 -8.91
CA THR A 541 -12.88 9.90 -9.46
C THR A 541 -12.90 9.78 -10.97
N LEU A 542 -13.18 10.89 -11.65
CA LEU A 542 -13.07 11.02 -13.10
C LEU A 542 -11.70 11.59 -13.43
N SER A 543 -10.99 11.00 -14.38
CA SER A 543 -9.76 11.56 -14.93
C SER A 543 -9.79 11.58 -16.44
N VAL A 544 -9.34 12.69 -17.02
CA VAL A 544 -9.17 12.89 -18.46
C VAL A 544 -7.71 13.21 -18.69
N ASP A 545 -7.05 12.42 -19.52
CA ASP A 545 -5.65 12.55 -19.90
C ASP A 545 -5.56 12.81 -21.40
N TRP A 546 -4.98 13.94 -21.77
CA TRP A 546 -4.71 14.32 -23.14
C TRP A 546 -3.20 14.48 -23.34
N GLU A 547 -2.66 13.82 -24.35
CA GLU A 547 -1.24 13.86 -24.69
C GLU A 547 -1.09 14.00 -26.20
N ARG A 548 -0.20 14.89 -26.64
CA ARG A 548 0.02 15.14 -28.08
C ARG A 548 1.50 15.19 -28.42
N GLY A 549 1.98 14.27 -29.23
CA GLY A 549 3.31 14.29 -29.83
C GLY A 549 3.44 15.33 -30.93
N LEU A 550 4.48 16.17 -30.88
CA LEU A 550 4.74 17.24 -31.86
C LEU A 550 5.92 16.91 -32.79
N LYS A 551 5.72 17.06 -34.10
CA LYS A 551 6.65 16.61 -35.18
C LYS A 551 7.92 17.46 -35.36
N SER A 552 8.07 18.60 -34.69
CA SER A 552 9.08 19.62 -35.06
C SER A 552 9.99 20.12 -33.94
N VAL A 553 9.84 19.64 -32.70
CA VAL A 553 10.64 20.14 -31.55
C VAL A 553 12.00 19.46 -31.47
N LEU A 554 12.08 18.16 -31.78
CA LEU A 554 13.34 17.41 -31.89
C LEU A 554 13.42 16.83 -33.31
N ARG A 555 14.63 16.71 -33.87
CA ARG A 555 14.82 16.04 -35.17
C ARG A 555 14.30 14.60 -35.08
N GLY A 556 13.39 14.23 -35.98
CA GLY A 556 12.79 12.90 -36.01
C GLY A 556 11.72 12.64 -34.94
N SER A 557 11.01 13.69 -34.49
CA SER A 557 9.89 13.56 -33.54
C SER A 557 8.65 12.93 -34.16
N SER A 558 8.05 11.96 -33.47
CA SER A 558 6.78 11.35 -33.86
C SER A 558 5.57 12.23 -33.53
N SER A 559 4.55 12.20 -34.41
CA SER A 559 3.27 12.92 -34.26
C SER A 559 2.17 11.94 -33.87
N TYR A 560 1.52 12.18 -32.73
CA TYR A 560 0.35 11.42 -32.29
C TYR A 560 -0.50 12.28 -31.35
N GLU A 561 -1.75 11.90 -31.18
CA GLU A 561 -2.66 12.52 -30.21
C GLU A 561 -3.48 11.44 -29.53
N ARG A 562 -3.47 11.46 -28.19
CA ARG A 562 -4.08 10.46 -27.32
C ARG A 562 -5.02 11.15 -26.35
N VAL A 563 -6.25 10.65 -26.28
CA VAL A 563 -7.24 11.01 -25.26
C VAL A 563 -7.58 9.75 -24.48
N GLU A 564 -7.53 9.83 -23.15
CA GLU A 564 -8.02 8.77 -22.27
C GLU A 564 -8.92 9.34 -21.18
N VAL A 565 -10.06 8.68 -20.98
CA VAL A 565 -11.00 8.96 -19.89
C VAL A 565 -11.06 7.74 -18.99
N ASP A 566 -10.91 7.94 -17.69
CA ASP A 566 -10.90 6.86 -16.70
C ASP A 566 -11.73 7.27 -15.48
N LEU A 567 -12.69 6.42 -15.13
CA LEU A 567 -13.60 6.60 -14.00
C LEU A 567 -13.37 5.45 -13.02
N GLN A 568 -12.93 5.78 -11.80
CA GLN A 568 -12.60 4.80 -10.77
C GLN A 568 -13.38 5.05 -9.49
N HIS A 569 -13.82 3.98 -8.82
CA HIS A 569 -14.50 4.10 -7.54
C HIS A 569 -14.30 2.88 -6.65
N GLN A 570 -14.11 3.14 -5.36
CA GLN A 570 -14.03 2.14 -4.32
C GLN A 570 -15.12 2.42 -3.28
N ILE A 571 -16.01 1.45 -3.09
CA ILE A 571 -17.14 1.53 -2.17
C ILE A 571 -16.91 0.53 -1.04
N SER A 572 -16.77 1.02 0.18
CA SER A 572 -16.73 0.18 1.38
C SER A 572 -18.17 -0.12 1.82
N LEU A 573 -18.58 -1.39 1.78
CA LEU A 573 -19.92 -1.85 2.18
C LEU A 573 -20.03 -2.18 3.69
N GLY A 574 -18.94 -1.97 4.43
CA GLY A 574 -18.83 -2.35 5.85
C GLY A 574 -18.60 -3.85 6.05
N LEU A 575 -18.29 -4.25 7.29
CA LEU A 575 -18.03 -5.65 7.67
C LEU A 575 -16.94 -6.31 6.80
N MET A 576 -15.89 -5.54 6.49
CA MET A 576 -14.74 -5.96 5.67
C MET A 576 -15.09 -6.30 4.20
N ARG A 577 -16.18 -5.75 3.65
CA ARG A 577 -16.57 -5.91 2.24
C ARG A 577 -16.34 -4.64 1.45
N GLY A 578 -15.87 -4.80 0.22
CA GLY A 578 -15.61 -3.70 -0.70
C GLY A 578 -16.01 -4.04 -2.13
N ILE A 579 -16.50 -3.05 -2.85
CA ILE A 579 -16.64 -3.08 -4.31
C ILE A 579 -15.62 -2.10 -4.87
N TYR A 580 -14.83 -2.57 -5.83
CA TYR A 580 -13.99 -1.73 -6.66
C TYR A 580 -14.46 -1.83 -8.10
N TRP A 581 -14.64 -0.71 -8.77
CA TRP A 581 -14.91 -0.71 -10.21
C TRP A 581 -14.15 0.40 -10.91
N ARG A 582 -13.80 0.12 -12.17
CA ARG A 582 -13.04 1.02 -13.02
C ARG A 582 -13.52 0.91 -14.46
N LEU A 583 -13.93 2.03 -15.03
CA LEU A 583 -14.32 2.14 -16.44
C LEU A 583 -13.31 3.02 -17.14
N GLY A 584 -12.81 2.60 -18.30
CA GLY A 584 -11.84 3.37 -19.07
C GLY A 584 -12.18 3.36 -20.55
N TRP A 585 -12.00 4.50 -21.19
CA TRP A 585 -12.09 4.65 -22.64
C TRP A 585 -10.87 5.41 -23.11
N GLY A 586 -10.30 5.02 -24.24
CA GLY A 586 -9.20 5.75 -24.84
C GLY A 586 -9.19 5.63 -26.35
N GLU A 587 -8.71 6.68 -27.01
CA GLU A 587 -8.62 6.77 -28.45
C GLU A 587 -7.39 7.59 -28.88
N PHE A 588 -6.73 7.12 -29.93
CA PHE A 588 -5.74 7.88 -30.69
C PHE A 588 -6.43 8.58 -31.86
N THR A 589 -6.65 9.89 -31.74
CA THR A 589 -7.31 10.71 -32.78
C THR A 589 -6.40 10.92 -33.98
N ASN A 590 -5.10 11.07 -33.75
CA ASN A 590 -4.08 11.14 -34.77
C ASN A 590 -2.93 10.19 -34.42
N GLN A 591 -2.46 9.41 -35.39
CA GLN A 591 -1.35 8.49 -35.22
C GLN A 591 -0.63 8.34 -36.58
N GLU A 592 0.39 9.17 -36.80
CA GLU A 592 1.18 9.13 -38.05
C GLU A 592 2.25 8.03 -38.00
N GLU A 593 2.86 7.81 -36.83
CA GLU A 593 3.83 6.74 -36.59
C GLU A 593 3.24 5.73 -35.60
N LEU A 594 3.16 4.46 -36.00
CA LEU A 594 2.62 3.36 -35.17
C LEU A 594 3.56 3.00 -34.01
N PHE A 595 4.81 3.43 -34.05
CA PHE A 595 5.87 2.93 -33.19
C PHE A 595 5.85 3.58 -31.79
N PHE A 596 5.83 2.76 -30.73
CA PHE A 596 6.05 3.14 -29.31
C PHE A 596 4.98 3.97 -28.60
N VAL A 597 3.83 4.20 -29.23
CA VAL A 597 2.72 4.92 -28.60
C VAL A 597 1.75 3.91 -27.98
N ASP A 598 1.81 3.77 -26.66
CA ASP A 598 0.91 2.92 -25.88
C ASP A 598 -0.10 3.78 -25.12
N PHE A 599 -1.27 3.21 -24.85
CA PHE A 599 -2.23 3.78 -23.90
C PHE A 599 -1.61 3.85 -22.50
N ALA A 600 -1.82 4.96 -21.76
CA ALA A 600 -1.26 5.08 -20.41
C ALA A 600 -2.04 4.21 -19.42
N ASN A 601 -3.35 4.09 -19.64
CA ASN A 601 -4.27 3.33 -18.81
C ASN A 601 -4.39 1.86 -19.24
N LEU A 602 -4.40 1.56 -20.55
CA LEU A 602 -4.44 0.19 -21.10
C LEU A 602 -3.03 -0.26 -21.53
N ARG A 603 -2.22 -0.73 -20.58
CA ARG A 603 -0.87 -1.27 -20.87
C ARG A 603 -0.55 -2.48 -20.01
N ARG A 604 0.24 -3.40 -20.55
CA ARG A 604 0.78 -4.53 -19.79
C ARG A 604 1.98 -4.08 -18.96
N SER A 605 1.89 -4.14 -17.64
CA SER A 605 3.06 -3.99 -16.77
C SER A 605 3.85 -5.31 -16.73
N ASN A 606 4.98 -5.38 -17.42
CA ASN A 606 5.81 -6.59 -17.48
C ASN A 606 6.66 -6.84 -16.22
N LEU A 607 6.64 -5.92 -15.25
CA LEU A 607 7.27 -6.10 -13.95
C LEU A 607 6.21 -6.56 -12.94
N PRO A 608 6.46 -7.61 -12.13
CA PRO A 608 5.57 -7.98 -11.05
C PRO A 608 5.54 -6.86 -10.01
N MET A 609 4.55 -5.98 -10.11
CA MET A 609 4.13 -5.10 -9.03
C MET A 609 3.34 -5.97 -8.04
N GLY A 610 3.50 -5.75 -6.73
CA GLY A 610 2.77 -6.50 -5.69
C GLY A 610 1.25 -6.43 -5.87
N TRP A 611 0.50 -7.33 -5.25
CA TRP A 611 -0.96 -7.44 -5.39
C TRP A 611 -1.75 -6.26 -4.80
N SER A 612 -1.09 -5.35 -4.09
CA SER A 612 -1.78 -4.41 -3.20
C SER A 612 -2.45 -3.21 -3.85
N ASP A 613 -2.21 -2.87 -5.14
CA ASP A 613 -2.85 -1.67 -5.72
C ASP A 613 -3.44 -1.80 -7.15
N ASP A 614 -3.02 -2.77 -7.98
CA ASP A 614 -3.38 -2.74 -9.42
C ASP A 614 -4.32 -3.87 -9.91
N ILE A 615 -4.66 -4.88 -9.10
CA ILE A 615 -5.42 -6.06 -9.59
C ILE A 615 -6.86 -5.71 -9.94
N GLY A 616 -7.45 -4.74 -9.25
CA GLY A 616 -8.81 -4.29 -9.55
C GLY A 616 -9.00 -3.74 -10.96
N GLY A 617 -7.93 -3.41 -11.68
CA GLY A 617 -7.96 -2.70 -12.95
C GLY A 617 -7.08 -3.27 -14.06
N VAL A 618 -6.71 -4.55 -14.00
CA VAL A 618 -5.81 -5.21 -15.00
C VAL A 618 -6.37 -6.58 -15.40
N PHE A 619 -6.25 -6.90 -16.70
CA PHE A 619 -6.58 -8.24 -17.23
C PHE A 619 -5.46 -9.24 -16.90
N GLN A 620 -5.83 -10.44 -16.45
CA GLN A 620 -4.84 -11.43 -16.00
C GLN A 620 -4.42 -12.38 -17.11
N LEU A 621 -5.36 -12.77 -17.98
CA LEU A 621 -5.14 -13.70 -19.09
C LEU A 621 -4.98 -13.02 -20.45
N LEU A 622 -5.33 -11.72 -20.58
CA LEU A 622 -5.29 -11.05 -21.87
C LEU A 622 -3.87 -11.07 -22.46
N ASP A 623 -3.77 -11.59 -23.69
CA ASP A 623 -2.51 -11.63 -24.43
C ASP A 623 -1.95 -10.20 -24.60
N GLY A 624 -0.63 -10.07 -24.44
CA GLY A 624 0.07 -8.78 -24.53
C GLY A 624 -0.14 -8.07 -25.85
N ARG A 625 -0.40 -8.83 -26.93
CA ARG A 625 -0.64 -8.30 -28.28
C ARG A 625 -1.87 -7.37 -28.33
N TRP A 626 -2.94 -7.74 -27.63
CA TRP A 626 -4.19 -6.98 -27.66
C TRP A 626 -4.09 -5.57 -27.06
N TYR A 627 -3.17 -5.35 -26.11
CA TYR A 627 -2.96 -4.04 -25.49
C TYR A 627 -2.50 -2.97 -26.50
N ASN A 628 -1.77 -3.39 -27.53
CA ASN A 628 -1.17 -2.51 -28.54
C ASN A 628 -1.83 -2.66 -29.92
N SER A 629 -2.80 -3.56 -30.05
CA SER A 629 -3.47 -3.90 -31.33
C SER A 629 -4.45 -2.86 -31.86
N SER A 630 -4.80 -1.86 -31.06
CA SER A 630 -5.95 -0.98 -31.36
C SER A 630 -5.68 0.48 -31.10
N ARG A 631 -6.23 1.33 -31.98
CA ARG A 631 -6.27 2.78 -31.80
C ARG A 631 -7.34 3.25 -30.83
N LYS A 632 -8.27 2.38 -30.41
CA LYS A 632 -9.40 2.70 -29.52
C LYS A 632 -9.69 1.55 -28.57
N TYR A 633 -10.04 1.83 -27.32
CA TYR A 633 -10.51 0.79 -26.42
C TYR A 633 -11.62 1.29 -25.52
N LEU A 634 -12.45 0.34 -25.09
CA LEU A 634 -13.33 0.50 -23.96
C LEU A 634 -13.07 -0.67 -23.00
N ARG A 635 -12.82 -0.37 -21.74
CA ARG A 635 -12.58 -1.37 -20.69
C ARG A 635 -13.52 -1.16 -19.51
N GLY A 636 -13.85 -2.25 -18.85
CA GLY A 636 -14.52 -2.24 -17.56
C GLY A 636 -13.91 -3.29 -16.66
N HIS A 637 -13.66 -2.91 -15.42
CA HIS A 637 -13.24 -3.83 -14.37
C HIS A 637 -14.18 -3.70 -13.19
N PHE A 638 -14.55 -4.84 -12.64
CA PHE A 638 -15.39 -4.95 -11.45
C PHE A 638 -14.79 -6.02 -10.54
N VAL A 639 -14.54 -5.63 -9.29
CA VAL A 639 -14.04 -6.52 -8.26
C VAL A 639 -14.91 -6.41 -7.03
N TYR A 640 -15.36 -7.56 -6.56
CA TYR A 640 -16.05 -7.68 -5.29
C TYR A 640 -15.17 -8.44 -4.31
N GLU A 641 -14.77 -7.75 -3.24
CA GLU A 641 -13.95 -8.29 -2.17
C GLU A 641 -14.81 -8.52 -0.93
N ALA A 642 -14.75 -9.74 -0.40
CA ALA A 642 -15.43 -10.09 0.83
C ALA A 642 -14.64 -11.15 1.59
N PRO A 643 -14.76 -11.19 2.92
CA PRO A 643 -14.00 -12.13 3.73
C PRO A 643 -14.44 -13.59 3.60
N PHE A 644 -15.73 -13.77 3.33
CA PHE A 644 -16.36 -15.08 3.20
C PHE A 644 -17.37 -15.04 2.04
N LEU A 645 -17.07 -15.77 0.97
CA LEU A 645 -17.95 -15.93 -0.20
C LEU A 645 -18.38 -17.38 -0.35
N LEU A 646 -17.59 -18.16 -1.08
CA LEU A 646 -17.85 -19.55 -1.44
C LEU A 646 -17.22 -20.50 -0.42
N LEU A 647 -16.00 -20.19 0.05
CA LEU A 647 -15.25 -21.09 0.94
C LEU A 647 -15.87 -21.26 2.32
N ARG A 648 -16.83 -20.41 2.71
CA ARG A 648 -17.60 -20.57 3.96
C ARG A 648 -18.23 -21.97 4.12
N HIS A 649 -18.51 -22.66 3.00
CA HIS A 649 -19.09 -24.00 3.02
C HIS A 649 -18.02 -25.09 3.25
N LEU A 650 -16.76 -24.80 2.95
CA LEU A 650 -15.62 -25.70 3.06
C LEU A 650 -14.87 -25.47 4.39
N LYS A 651 -15.50 -25.88 5.52
CA LYS A 651 -15.10 -25.60 6.92
C LYS A 651 -13.62 -25.84 7.30
N LYS A 652 -12.86 -26.65 6.57
CA LYS A 652 -11.45 -26.98 6.89
C LYS A 652 -10.43 -26.03 6.25
N CYS A 653 -10.71 -25.48 5.06
CA CYS A 653 -9.75 -24.67 4.30
C CYS A 653 -9.83 -23.17 4.61
N THR A 654 -10.93 -22.71 5.25
CA THR A 654 -11.16 -21.28 5.56
C THR A 654 -10.16 -20.68 6.54
N GLN A 655 -9.41 -21.50 7.27
CA GLN A 655 -8.52 -21.00 8.32
C GLN A 655 -7.41 -20.10 7.77
N TYR A 656 -6.93 -20.36 6.55
CA TYR A 656 -5.80 -19.65 5.96
C TYR A 656 -6.20 -18.49 5.03
N VAL A 657 -7.50 -18.34 4.78
CA VAL A 657 -8.03 -17.36 3.83
C VAL A 657 -8.38 -16.08 4.56
N LEU A 658 -7.88 -14.96 4.04
CA LEU A 658 -8.26 -13.63 4.49
C LEU A 658 -9.46 -13.15 3.71
N ASN A 659 -9.29 -12.96 2.40
CA ASN A 659 -10.28 -12.34 1.56
C ASN A 659 -10.50 -13.21 0.32
N GLU A 660 -11.76 -13.37 -0.05
CA GLU A 660 -12.20 -13.95 -1.31
C GLU A 660 -12.57 -12.79 -2.26
N ARG A 661 -12.17 -12.89 -3.53
CA ARG A 661 -12.38 -11.86 -4.54
C ARG A 661 -13.04 -12.46 -5.77
N LEU A 662 -14.08 -11.79 -6.27
CA LEU A 662 -14.68 -12.07 -7.56
C LEU A 662 -14.25 -10.99 -8.55
N TYR A 663 -13.77 -11.41 -9.71
CA TYR A 663 -13.29 -10.55 -10.78
C TYR A 663 -14.20 -10.67 -11.99
N LEU A 664 -14.55 -9.53 -12.55
CA LEU A 664 -15.20 -9.43 -13.85
C LEU A 664 -14.54 -8.29 -14.62
N ASN A 665 -13.81 -8.63 -15.67
CA ASN A 665 -13.18 -7.69 -16.56
C ASN A 665 -13.80 -7.80 -17.95
N SER A 666 -13.92 -6.67 -18.65
CA SER A 666 -14.37 -6.63 -20.03
C SER A 666 -13.51 -5.65 -20.83
N LEU A 667 -13.17 -6.04 -22.05
CA LEU A 667 -12.45 -5.23 -23.02
C LEU A 667 -13.18 -5.29 -24.36
N VAL A 668 -13.31 -4.13 -24.99
CA VAL A 668 -13.78 -4.00 -26.36
C VAL A 668 -12.72 -3.24 -27.14
N VAL A 669 -12.14 -3.92 -28.12
CA VAL A 669 -11.26 -3.33 -29.15
C VAL A 669 -11.80 -3.73 -30.53
N PRO A 670 -11.49 -3.00 -31.62
CA PRO A 670 -12.07 -3.23 -32.95
C PRO A 670 -12.01 -4.67 -33.44
N HIS A 671 -10.97 -5.41 -33.08
CA HIS A 671 -10.74 -6.81 -33.50
C HIS A 671 -11.11 -7.85 -32.43
N LEU A 672 -11.61 -7.42 -31.26
CA LEU A 672 -11.99 -8.27 -30.13
C LEU A 672 -13.23 -7.69 -29.42
N LYS A 673 -14.42 -8.19 -29.77
CA LYS A 673 -15.73 -7.64 -29.35
C LYS A 673 -16.72 -8.71 -28.89
N PRO A 674 -17.03 -8.80 -27.58
CA PRO A 674 -16.24 -8.36 -26.43
C PRO A 674 -15.26 -9.46 -25.99
N TYR A 675 -14.18 -9.04 -25.34
CA TYR A 675 -13.40 -9.92 -24.46
C TYR A 675 -13.92 -9.77 -23.04
N VAL A 676 -14.14 -10.89 -22.38
CA VAL A 676 -14.60 -10.96 -20.99
C VAL A 676 -13.71 -11.92 -20.24
N GLU A 677 -13.29 -11.52 -19.05
CA GLU A 677 -12.53 -12.36 -18.14
C GLU A 677 -13.25 -12.41 -16.79
N ALA A 678 -13.63 -13.60 -16.38
CA ALA A 678 -14.24 -13.85 -15.08
C ALA A 678 -13.27 -14.64 -14.22
N GLY A 679 -13.10 -14.24 -12.97
CA GLY A 679 -12.14 -14.90 -12.09
C GLY A 679 -12.58 -14.97 -10.65
N TYR A 680 -11.98 -15.91 -9.94
CA TYR A 680 -12.12 -16.07 -8.50
C TYR A 680 -10.74 -16.17 -7.87
N GLY A 681 -10.50 -15.31 -6.87
CA GLY A 681 -9.24 -15.24 -6.14
C GLY A 681 -9.39 -15.43 -4.65
N ILE A 682 -8.34 -15.97 -4.05
CA ILE A 682 -8.18 -16.19 -2.63
C ILE A 682 -6.90 -15.48 -2.22
N GLY A 683 -7.02 -14.54 -1.29
CA GLY A 683 -5.88 -13.90 -0.66
C GLY A 683 -5.52 -14.53 0.68
N THR A 684 -4.25 -14.85 0.88
CA THR A 684 -3.67 -15.26 2.18
C THR A 684 -2.62 -14.24 2.63
N HIS A 685 -1.93 -14.45 3.76
CA HIS A 685 -0.84 -13.53 4.14
C HIS A 685 0.49 -13.88 3.47
N ILE A 686 0.70 -15.13 3.05
CA ILE A 686 1.94 -15.57 2.37
C ILE A 686 1.82 -15.47 0.86
N PHE A 687 0.68 -15.88 0.33
CA PHE A 687 0.47 -15.97 -1.10
C PHE A 687 -0.95 -15.62 -1.48
N ASP A 688 -1.11 -15.43 -2.75
CA ASP A 688 -2.30 -14.90 -3.33
C ASP A 688 -2.53 -15.73 -4.61
N PHE A 689 -3.71 -16.33 -4.74
CA PHE A 689 -4.02 -17.28 -5.80
C PHE A 689 -5.33 -16.90 -6.49
N GLY A 690 -5.36 -16.95 -7.82
CA GLY A 690 -6.58 -16.71 -8.58
C GLY A 690 -6.70 -17.62 -9.80
N VAL A 691 -7.92 -18.02 -10.10
CA VAL A 691 -8.29 -18.76 -11.32
C VAL A 691 -9.17 -17.85 -12.16
N PHE A 692 -8.85 -17.75 -13.44
CA PHE A 692 -9.49 -16.87 -14.39
C PHE A 692 -9.91 -17.68 -15.62
N ALA A 693 -11.06 -17.37 -16.18
CA ALA A 693 -11.53 -17.89 -17.45
C ALA A 693 -11.73 -16.72 -18.43
N SER A 694 -11.15 -16.84 -19.62
CA SER A 694 -11.25 -15.84 -20.67
C SER A 694 -12.23 -16.26 -21.76
N PHE A 695 -12.99 -15.29 -22.24
CA PHE A 695 -13.97 -15.44 -23.30
C PHE A 695 -13.70 -14.36 -24.34
N ALA A 696 -13.49 -14.75 -25.59
CA ALA A 696 -13.34 -13.83 -26.72
C ALA A 696 -14.53 -13.99 -27.66
N ASN A 697 -15.19 -12.88 -27.99
CA ASN A 697 -16.36 -12.86 -28.87
C ASN A 697 -17.44 -13.86 -28.41
N TRP A 698 -17.71 -13.89 -27.09
CA TRP A 698 -18.66 -14.82 -26.43
C TRP A 698 -18.29 -16.31 -26.48
N LYS A 699 -17.14 -16.68 -27.04
CA LYS A 699 -16.64 -18.05 -27.04
C LYS A 699 -15.57 -18.22 -25.96
N TYR A 700 -15.58 -19.36 -25.29
CA TYR A 700 -14.52 -19.73 -24.36
C TYR A 700 -13.17 -19.80 -25.09
N GLN A 701 -12.13 -19.18 -24.51
CA GLN A 701 -10.79 -19.14 -25.09
C GLN A 701 -9.82 -19.96 -24.22
N GLU A 702 -9.61 -19.57 -22.96
CA GLU A 702 -8.69 -20.29 -22.08
C GLU A 702 -9.10 -20.18 -20.60
N ILE A 703 -8.50 -21.06 -19.79
CA ILE A 703 -8.52 -20.96 -18.34
C ILE A 703 -7.07 -20.88 -17.86
N GLY A 704 -6.79 -19.98 -16.95
CA GLY A 704 -5.45 -19.81 -16.40
C GLY A 704 -5.51 -19.54 -14.91
N CYS A 705 -4.39 -19.82 -14.25
CA CYS A 705 -4.21 -19.52 -12.85
C CYS A 705 -3.04 -18.57 -12.66
N LYS A 706 -3.14 -17.72 -11.65
CA LYS A 706 -2.09 -16.80 -11.24
C LYS A 706 -1.79 -17.03 -9.78
N PHE A 707 -0.50 -17.11 -9.47
CA PHE A 707 0.00 -17.31 -8.14
C PHE A 707 1.12 -16.29 -7.87
N THR A 708 1.10 -15.66 -6.70
CA THR A 708 2.19 -14.78 -6.26
C THR A 708 2.48 -14.95 -4.79
N PHE A 709 3.75 -14.82 -4.44
CA PHE A 709 4.20 -14.74 -3.06
C PHE A 709 4.26 -13.28 -2.61
N GLU A 710 3.56 -12.97 -1.52
CA GLU A 710 3.41 -11.63 -0.93
C GLU A 710 4.09 -11.51 0.45
N LEU A 711 5.17 -12.27 0.68
CA LEU A 711 5.82 -12.29 1.98
C LEU A 711 6.38 -10.89 2.33
N PHE A 712 5.80 -10.24 3.34
CA PHE A 712 6.17 -8.90 3.87
C PHE A 712 5.83 -7.68 3.00
N ASN A 713 4.95 -7.81 2.01
CA ASN A 713 4.64 -6.72 1.08
C ASN A 713 3.30 -5.98 1.37
N ARG A 714 2.76 -6.10 2.59
CA ARG A 714 1.49 -5.50 3.02
C ARG A 714 1.64 -4.65 4.29
#